data_AF-A0A161K4T9-F1
#
_entry.id   AF-A0A161K4T9-F1
#
_cell.length_a   1.000
_cell.length_b   1.000
_cell.length_c   1.000
_cell.angle_alpha   90.00
_cell.angle_beta   90.00
_cell.angle_gamma   90.00
#
_symmetry.space_group_name_H-M   'P 1'
#
loop_
_entity.id
_entity.type
_entity.pdbx_description
1 polymer ?
#
loop_
_entity_poly.entity_id
_entity_poly.type
_entity_poly.pdbx_seq_one_letter_code
_entity_poly.pdbx_strand_id
1 'polypeptide(L)'
;MYLNQLPFKTSILAIAVTLTACGGGSSSGGSTPSGLASNNAGTAVMSAKGGNGQHNSGDGGDVTIYKSYSDAPLNITVNGIPDASYDLLNSEVQLGTNPATISADTTISADTSSFNAASVGTLYFYNQRIYRYDGAVDDVDAPILGKRTTIITGLQVAAGTTLSLEFTNTSNSLYFFNDVQNDGTIKVLAEEGDSAVRNLSFYPAAYYGSGSIDLSGQYPGQDGGDLSVYASIIQNSGTFNTSGADGDTEGLAGGDAGSIGINSNVYIENTGNLTAEGGDSASSTAGAGENINIYGYKGVYNTGTISSNAGTGINGSTYIDPSNTYIFSSSEVINTGDITAIGSTAVTNTDVTAGGEGGEGGYVSLYVGGGEGGTNIAIPRMINTGSINVNGGNSAFDSYDAGNGGAIYIGASDSYDGGESYVNPILVAISGNLSANGGNTSATTDTGSGDAGNGGDIVISHASQIASTLATQIVGYTSIDVSGGSAHQASSGGYIEIYTESNSNDGYQTAYAPAAPINVKTNLTLNAGEVVTTGELTATPSGSRGGDLDIYIDTGFASLQKNLNIEFDGIVSSNGSDVNNGSTSRAGYAWISAIHDVNVTGEFSFNGGSDNAIPEEGEDDGYNEGKQGGSISIASTFGVANVNASVTAAGGNGQIEGGNGGYIAVTSALGGSVKGNIDVGGGNASTALINDEDTLGGAGGSLYVVSGNAKAKIGAAYDIAGGTGTDAGFSGGVFLESDCLEGICGTNTIAMP
;
A
#
# COMPACT_ATOMS: atom_id res chain seq x y z
N MET A 1 -22.92 -24.35 -16.87
CA MET A 1 -23.95 -25.36 -16.55
C MET A 1 -25.07 -24.63 -15.84
N TYR A 2 -26.33 -24.79 -16.28
CA TYR A 2 -27.48 -24.01 -15.81
C TYR A 2 -27.60 -24.04 -14.28
N LEU A 3 -27.45 -22.88 -13.63
CA LEU A 3 -27.80 -22.67 -12.22
C LEU A 3 -29.31 -22.89 -12.06
N ASN A 4 -29.70 -24.06 -11.57
CA ASN A 4 -31.01 -24.19 -10.96
C ASN A 4 -30.96 -23.46 -9.62
N GLN A 5 -31.46 -22.22 -9.61
CA GLN A 5 -31.86 -21.51 -8.41
C GLN A 5 -32.73 -22.44 -7.57
N LEU A 6 -32.18 -22.95 -6.47
CA LEU A 6 -32.99 -23.65 -5.48
C LEU A 6 -33.93 -22.61 -4.83
N PRO A 7 -35.22 -22.92 -4.62
CA PRO A 7 -36.16 -22.01 -4.01
C PRO A 7 -35.79 -21.85 -2.53
N PHE A 8 -35.07 -20.77 -2.24
CA PHE A 8 -34.83 -20.27 -0.89
C PHE A 8 -36.19 -19.99 -0.23
N LYS A 9 -36.57 -20.82 0.74
CA LYS A 9 -37.61 -20.52 1.72
C LYS A 9 -36.94 -20.29 3.07
N THR A 10 -36.20 -19.21 3.19
CA THR A 10 -35.99 -18.60 4.50
C THR A 10 -37.10 -17.57 4.70
N SER A 11 -37.86 -17.74 5.78
CA SER A 11 -38.78 -16.72 6.28
C SER A 11 -37.95 -15.58 6.89
N ILE A 12 -37.16 -14.88 6.07
CA ILE A 12 -36.66 -13.55 6.45
C ILE A 12 -37.88 -12.65 6.32
N LEU A 13 -38.57 -12.46 7.44
CA LEU A 13 -39.53 -11.36 7.56
C LEU A 13 -38.81 -10.12 7.04
N ALA A 14 -39.39 -9.43 6.05
CA ALA A 14 -38.82 -8.22 5.47
C ALA A 14 -38.63 -7.17 6.58
N ILE A 15 -37.46 -7.19 7.22
CA ILE A 15 -37.05 -6.21 8.20
C ILE A 15 -36.41 -5.10 7.38
N ALA A 16 -37.02 -3.92 7.43
CA ALA A 16 -36.40 -2.69 6.96
C ALA A 16 -35.08 -2.53 7.71
N VAL A 17 -33.97 -2.81 7.04
CA VAL A 17 -32.63 -2.68 7.59
C VAL A 17 -32.35 -1.18 7.71
N THR A 18 -32.42 -0.68 8.94
CA THR A 18 -31.93 0.65 9.31
C THR A 18 -30.70 0.40 10.19
N LEU A 19 -29.51 0.35 9.58
CA LEU A 19 -28.27 0.54 10.34
C LEU A 19 -28.18 2.03 10.67
N THR A 20 -28.53 2.40 11.89
CA THR A 20 -28.32 3.76 12.40
C THR A 20 -26.90 3.89 12.93
N ALA A 21 -26.02 4.49 12.14
CA ALA A 21 -24.72 4.96 12.61
C ALA A 21 -24.95 6.10 13.64
N CYS A 22 -24.64 5.85 14.90
CA CYS A 22 -24.63 6.89 15.93
C CYS A 22 -23.25 7.54 16.02
N GLY A 23 -22.99 8.54 15.17
CA GLY A 23 -21.89 9.49 15.38
C GLY A 23 -22.24 10.42 16.54
N GLY A 24 -21.93 10.00 17.77
CA GLY A 24 -22.21 10.73 19.00
C GLY A 24 -21.29 11.93 19.19
N GLY A 25 -21.85 13.14 19.15
CA GLY A 25 -21.16 14.34 19.60
C GLY A 25 -21.10 14.46 21.13
N SER A 26 -20.00 15.01 21.65
CA SER A 26 -19.99 16.11 22.65
C SER A 26 -18.59 16.62 22.99
N SER A 27 -18.37 17.89 22.61
CA SER A 27 -17.62 18.98 23.29
C SER A 27 -16.18 18.76 23.77
N SER A 28 -15.21 19.38 23.09
CA SER A 28 -14.76 20.76 23.38
C SER A 28 -13.67 21.23 22.39
N GLY A 29 -13.91 22.33 21.67
CA GLY A 29 -12.89 23.05 20.87
C GLY A 29 -12.71 22.56 19.42
N GLY A 30 -13.30 23.27 18.46
CA GLY A 30 -13.25 22.95 17.02
C GLY A 30 -14.21 21.80 16.65
N SER A 31 -15.06 21.97 15.64
CA SER A 31 -15.91 20.88 15.16
C SER A 31 -15.05 19.78 14.54
N THR A 32 -15.14 18.54 15.05
CA THR A 32 -14.52 17.36 14.42
C THR A 32 -15.11 17.16 13.02
N PRO A 33 -14.31 17.04 11.95
CA PRO A 33 -14.79 16.69 10.62
C PRO A 33 -15.55 15.36 10.62
N SER A 34 -16.52 15.21 9.71
CA SER A 34 -17.25 13.95 9.52
C SER A 34 -16.28 12.82 9.23
N GLY A 35 -16.48 11.66 9.86
CA GLY A 35 -15.65 10.47 9.67
C GLY A 35 -14.44 10.38 10.59
N LEU A 36 -14.21 11.36 11.45
CA LEU A 36 -13.13 11.35 12.44
C LEU A 36 -13.70 11.23 13.85
N ALA A 37 -13.07 10.40 14.69
CA ALA A 37 -13.35 10.29 16.11
C ALA A 37 -12.71 11.43 16.92
N SER A 38 -11.57 11.96 16.46
CA SER A 38 -10.89 13.10 17.07
C SER A 38 -9.96 13.82 16.08
N ASN A 39 -9.46 15.00 16.46
CA ASN A 39 -8.49 15.79 15.70
C ASN A 39 -7.05 15.65 16.24
N ASN A 40 -6.75 14.60 17.00
CA ASN A 40 -5.42 14.41 17.58
C ASN A 40 -4.38 14.08 16.50
N ALA A 41 -3.14 14.51 16.69
CA ALA A 41 -2.03 14.13 15.82
C ALA A 41 -1.78 12.61 15.87
N GLY A 42 -1.61 12.00 14.70
CA GLY A 42 -1.16 10.62 14.54
C GLY A 42 0.35 10.50 14.38
N THR A 43 0.82 9.27 14.18
CA THR A 43 2.23 8.91 14.00
C THR A 43 2.45 7.99 12.80
N ALA A 44 1.47 7.90 11.90
CA ALA A 44 1.51 6.99 10.77
C ALA A 44 2.49 7.48 9.70
N VAL A 45 3.07 6.55 8.95
CA VAL A 45 3.96 6.82 7.82
C VAL A 45 3.50 6.02 6.60
N MET A 46 3.54 6.65 5.43
CA MET A 46 3.52 5.94 4.14
C MET A 46 4.96 5.82 3.66
N SER A 47 5.39 4.61 3.30
CA SER A 47 6.78 4.30 2.95
C SER A 47 6.82 3.41 1.70
N ALA A 48 7.44 3.90 0.64
CA ALA A 48 7.74 3.13 -0.57
C ALA A 48 9.21 3.37 -0.95
N LYS A 49 10.11 3.06 -0.02
CA LYS A 49 11.54 3.31 -0.16
C LYS A 49 12.23 2.21 -0.96
N GLY A 50 13.30 2.59 -1.64
CA GLY A 50 14.25 1.63 -2.17
C GLY A 50 14.98 0.86 -1.07
N GLY A 51 15.30 -0.39 -1.35
CA GLY A 51 16.08 -1.27 -0.49
C GLY A 51 17.55 -0.84 -0.45
N ASN A 52 18.20 -1.07 0.68
CA ASN A 52 19.62 -0.77 0.85
C ASN A 52 20.49 -1.95 0.38
N GLY A 53 21.67 -1.65 -0.12
CA GLY A 53 22.66 -2.64 -0.48
C GLY A 53 24.07 -2.20 -0.14
N GLN A 54 25.04 -3.11 -0.30
CA GLN A 54 26.45 -2.72 -0.24
C GLN A 54 26.90 -2.09 -1.57
N HIS A 55 26.54 -2.72 -2.69
CA HIS A 55 26.95 -2.31 -4.03
C HIS A 55 25.88 -1.46 -4.71
N ASN A 56 24.73 -2.06 -5.00
CA ASN A 56 23.63 -1.40 -5.71
C ASN A 56 22.41 -1.35 -4.80
N SER A 57 21.77 -0.19 -4.73
CA SER A 57 20.49 -0.01 -4.02
C SER A 57 19.30 -0.02 -4.97
N GLY A 58 18.08 -0.07 -4.42
CA GLY A 58 16.85 0.12 -5.19
C GLY A 58 16.39 1.59 -5.25
N ASP A 59 15.71 1.96 -6.31
CA ASP A 59 15.02 3.25 -6.43
C ASP A 59 13.81 3.33 -5.46
N GLY A 60 13.42 4.55 -5.09
CA GLY A 60 12.15 4.79 -4.42
C GLY A 60 10.95 4.50 -5.34
N GLY A 61 9.84 4.08 -4.75
CA GLY A 61 8.58 3.79 -5.44
C GLY A 61 7.61 4.97 -5.48
N ASP A 62 6.33 4.69 -5.69
CA ASP A 62 5.33 5.70 -6.03
C ASP A 62 4.21 5.80 -4.98
N VAL A 63 3.81 7.03 -4.67
CA VAL A 63 2.64 7.32 -3.83
C VAL A 63 1.68 8.25 -4.58
N THR A 64 0.51 7.73 -4.95
CA THR A 64 -0.53 8.48 -5.67
C THR A 64 -1.79 8.63 -4.81
N ILE A 65 -2.22 9.86 -4.56
CA ILE A 65 -3.44 10.16 -3.80
C ILE A 65 -4.34 11.06 -4.65
N TYR A 66 -5.55 10.59 -4.96
CA TYR A 66 -6.47 11.41 -5.73
C TYR A 66 -7.95 11.30 -5.35
N LYS A 67 -8.66 12.37 -5.66
CA LYS A 67 -10.11 12.47 -5.53
C LYS A 67 -10.72 13.07 -6.80
N SER A 68 -11.77 12.45 -7.29
CA SER A 68 -12.45 12.88 -8.51
C SER A 68 -13.91 13.27 -8.20
N TYR A 69 -14.46 14.18 -9.03
CA TYR A 69 -15.91 14.36 -9.24
C TYR A 69 -16.75 14.97 -8.10
N SER A 70 -16.14 15.61 -7.11
CA SER A 70 -16.83 16.32 -6.03
C SER A 70 -16.08 17.60 -5.66
N ASP A 71 -16.79 18.62 -5.17
CA ASP A 71 -16.22 19.88 -4.68
C ASP A 71 -15.76 19.80 -3.22
N ALA A 72 -16.01 18.67 -2.55
CA ALA A 72 -15.57 18.41 -1.19
C ALA A 72 -14.05 18.19 -1.14
N PRO A 73 -13.33 18.76 -0.16
CA PRO A 73 -11.87 18.79 -0.16
C PRO A 73 -11.23 17.40 -0.04
N LEU A 74 -10.03 17.27 -0.62
CA LEU A 74 -9.05 16.25 -0.27
C LEU A 74 -8.14 16.80 0.83
N ASN A 75 -8.13 16.16 2.01
CA ASN A 75 -7.29 16.55 3.14
C ASN A 75 -6.25 15.47 3.41
N ILE A 76 -4.98 15.86 3.44
CA ILE A 76 -3.85 15.02 3.87
C ILE A 76 -3.22 15.71 5.07
N THR A 77 -3.21 15.10 6.26
CA THR A 77 -2.70 15.78 7.46
C THR A 77 -2.21 14.85 8.57
N VAL A 78 -1.29 15.35 9.38
CA VAL A 78 -0.91 14.71 10.65
C VAL A 78 -2.05 14.63 11.67
N ASN A 79 -3.09 15.47 11.59
CA ASN A 79 -4.16 15.51 12.60
C ASN A 79 -5.40 14.74 12.16
N GLY A 80 -5.94 13.94 13.06
CA GLY A 80 -7.16 13.19 12.84
C GLY A 80 -6.98 11.73 13.20
N ILE A 81 -8.02 11.14 13.79
CA ILE A 81 -8.14 9.70 13.98
C ILE A 81 -9.47 9.29 13.34
N PRO A 82 -9.49 8.42 12.33
CA PRO A 82 -10.73 7.95 11.72
C PRO A 82 -11.68 7.32 12.73
N ASP A 83 -12.99 7.52 12.54
CA ASP A 83 -14.02 6.82 13.30
C ASP A 83 -14.28 5.44 12.67
N ALA A 84 -13.59 4.44 13.22
CA ALA A 84 -13.76 3.04 12.80
C ALA A 84 -14.85 2.30 13.60
N SER A 85 -15.70 3.00 14.37
CA SER A 85 -16.78 2.34 15.11
C SER A 85 -17.82 1.76 14.16
N TYR A 86 -18.37 0.59 14.50
CA TYR A 86 -19.44 -0.04 13.74
C TYR A 86 -20.34 -0.84 14.67
N ASP A 87 -21.58 -1.02 14.25
CA ASP A 87 -22.56 -1.85 14.93
C ASP A 87 -23.00 -2.97 14.00
N LEU A 88 -23.04 -4.19 14.52
CA LEU A 88 -23.54 -5.35 13.79
C LEU A 88 -24.99 -5.65 14.15
N LEU A 89 -25.64 -6.36 13.23
CA LEU A 89 -26.96 -6.90 13.51
C LEU A 89 -26.83 -8.04 14.52
N ASN A 90 -27.70 -8.05 15.53
CA ASN A 90 -27.81 -9.21 16.41
C ASN A 90 -28.33 -10.40 15.61
N SER A 91 -27.59 -11.51 15.64
CA SER A 91 -28.02 -12.79 15.11
C SER A 91 -27.81 -13.90 16.15
N GLU A 92 -28.69 -14.91 16.13
CA GLU A 92 -28.58 -16.10 16.96
C GLU A 92 -28.28 -17.31 16.09
N VAL A 93 -27.45 -18.23 16.58
CA VAL A 93 -27.10 -19.46 15.87
C VAL A 93 -28.33 -20.36 15.71
N GLN A 94 -28.65 -20.74 14.48
CA GLN A 94 -29.76 -21.61 14.11
C GLN A 94 -29.26 -22.92 13.48
N LEU A 95 -29.01 -23.96 14.29
CA LEU A 95 -28.46 -25.24 13.82
C LEU A 95 -29.49 -26.18 13.13
N GLY A 96 -30.77 -25.83 13.17
CA GLY A 96 -31.85 -26.60 12.53
C GLY A 96 -32.36 -27.79 13.34
N THR A 97 -33.00 -28.75 12.65
CA THR A 97 -33.78 -29.83 13.29
C THR A 97 -32.99 -31.11 13.57
N ASN A 98 -31.85 -31.32 12.91
CA ASN A 98 -30.97 -32.47 13.12
C ASN A 98 -29.51 -32.03 13.07
N PRO A 99 -29.03 -31.26 14.06
CA PRO A 99 -27.65 -30.81 14.08
C PRO A 99 -26.68 -31.93 14.47
N ALA A 100 -25.41 -31.72 14.13
CA ALA A 100 -24.29 -32.48 14.70
C ALA A 100 -23.58 -31.60 15.73
N THR A 101 -23.41 -32.13 16.95
CA THR A 101 -22.62 -31.50 18.01
C THR A 101 -21.38 -32.34 18.28
N ILE A 102 -20.22 -31.80 17.96
CA ILE A 102 -18.92 -32.42 18.20
C ILE A 102 -18.42 -31.95 19.56
N SER A 103 -18.36 -32.88 20.52
CA SER A 103 -17.99 -32.63 21.92
C SER A 103 -16.77 -33.44 22.38
N ALA A 104 -16.19 -34.21 21.46
CA ALA A 104 -14.94 -34.92 21.59
C ALA A 104 -14.34 -35.07 20.19
N ASP A 105 -13.04 -35.34 20.09
CA ASP A 105 -12.37 -35.50 18.81
C ASP A 105 -13.08 -36.55 17.94
N THR A 106 -13.44 -36.15 16.74
CA THR A 106 -14.31 -36.93 15.85
C THR A 106 -13.77 -36.88 14.43
N THR A 107 -13.61 -38.04 13.79
CA THR A 107 -13.29 -38.13 12.37
C THR A 107 -14.55 -38.45 11.56
N ILE A 108 -14.80 -37.70 10.50
CA ILE A 108 -15.85 -37.97 9.51
C ILE A 108 -15.17 -38.38 8.22
N SER A 109 -15.51 -39.57 7.72
CA SER A 109 -14.94 -40.14 6.51
C SER A 109 -15.96 -40.27 5.39
N ALA A 110 -15.47 -40.23 4.14
CA ALA A 110 -16.20 -40.67 2.97
C ALA A 110 -16.13 -42.20 2.77
N ASP A 111 -15.20 -42.89 3.42
CA ASP A 111 -15.15 -44.35 3.40
C ASP A 111 -16.21 -44.94 4.35
N THR A 112 -17.26 -45.49 3.74
CA THR A 112 -18.36 -46.15 4.43
C THR A 112 -18.32 -47.67 4.23
N SER A 113 -17.25 -48.23 3.67
CA SER A 113 -17.16 -49.65 3.31
C SER A 113 -17.24 -50.60 4.52
N SER A 114 -16.88 -50.10 5.70
CA SER A 114 -16.88 -50.84 6.96
C SER A 114 -18.20 -50.73 7.75
N PHE A 115 -19.19 -49.97 7.25
CA PHE A 115 -20.39 -49.65 8.02
C PHE A 115 -21.27 -50.88 8.24
N ASN A 116 -21.65 -51.10 9.49
CA ASN A 116 -22.49 -52.21 9.92
C ASN A 116 -23.41 -51.76 11.08
N ALA A 117 -24.16 -52.70 11.68
CA ALA A 117 -25.10 -52.38 12.76
C ALA A 117 -24.46 -51.66 13.97
N ALA A 118 -23.16 -51.85 14.24
CA ALA A 118 -22.45 -51.13 15.30
C ALA A 118 -22.08 -49.68 14.93
N SER A 119 -22.17 -49.31 13.65
CA SER A 119 -21.87 -47.97 13.14
C SER A 119 -23.05 -46.99 13.26
N VAL A 120 -24.17 -47.40 13.85
CA VAL A 120 -25.34 -46.53 14.05
C VAL A 120 -24.94 -45.29 14.84
N GLY A 121 -25.31 -44.11 14.35
CA GLY A 121 -24.96 -42.83 14.95
C GLY A 121 -23.67 -42.21 14.41
N THR A 122 -22.84 -42.96 13.68
CA THR A 122 -21.62 -42.45 13.05
C THR A 122 -21.95 -41.41 11.98
N LEU A 123 -21.19 -40.31 11.97
CA LEU A 123 -21.28 -39.28 10.95
C LEU A 123 -20.42 -39.65 9.74
N TYR A 124 -20.90 -39.37 8.53
CA TYR A 124 -20.18 -39.68 7.29
C TYR A 124 -20.50 -38.70 6.17
N PHE A 125 -19.61 -38.63 5.19
CA PHE A 125 -19.81 -37.84 3.98
C PHE A 125 -20.56 -38.63 2.91
N TYR A 126 -21.56 -38.01 2.28
CA TYR A 126 -22.23 -38.55 1.10
C TYR A 126 -22.78 -37.40 0.25
N ASN A 127 -22.50 -37.37 -1.05
CA ASN A 127 -22.98 -36.31 -1.96
C ASN A 127 -22.82 -34.88 -1.40
N GLN A 128 -21.61 -34.51 -0.97
CA GLN A 128 -21.25 -33.14 -0.51
C GLN A 128 -21.96 -32.67 0.78
N ARG A 129 -22.44 -33.62 1.61
CA ARG A 129 -23.16 -33.35 2.86
C ARG A 129 -22.80 -34.37 3.94
N ILE A 130 -23.03 -33.99 5.20
CA ILE A 130 -22.89 -34.90 6.35
C ILE A 130 -24.23 -35.59 6.64
N TYR A 131 -24.17 -36.89 6.88
CA TYR A 131 -25.30 -37.70 7.32
C TYR A 131 -24.94 -38.44 8.61
N ARG A 132 -25.96 -38.78 9.40
CA ARG A 132 -25.86 -39.73 10.50
C ARG A 132 -26.32 -41.10 10.03
N TYR A 133 -25.54 -42.16 10.24
CA TYR A 133 -25.95 -43.50 9.84
C TYR A 133 -27.05 -44.02 10.78
N ASP A 134 -28.16 -44.52 10.21
CA ASP A 134 -29.33 -45.00 10.96
C ASP A 134 -29.39 -46.52 11.11
N GLY A 135 -28.38 -47.24 10.61
CA GLY A 135 -28.30 -48.71 10.72
C GLY A 135 -29.02 -49.48 9.62
N ALA A 136 -29.60 -48.79 8.64
CA ALA A 136 -30.32 -49.48 7.59
C ALA A 136 -29.39 -50.15 6.59
N VAL A 137 -29.73 -51.40 6.25
CA VAL A 137 -29.06 -52.21 5.24
C VAL A 137 -30.04 -52.63 4.14
N ASP A 138 -29.52 -52.95 2.97
CA ASP A 138 -30.28 -53.50 1.85
C ASP A 138 -30.44 -55.03 1.98
N ASP A 139 -31.02 -55.67 0.97
CA ASP A 139 -31.32 -57.11 0.96
C ASP A 139 -30.06 -58.01 0.94
N VAL A 140 -28.86 -57.44 0.75
CA VAL A 140 -27.56 -58.14 0.81
C VAL A 140 -26.71 -57.68 1.99
N ASP A 141 -27.34 -57.10 3.02
CA ASP A 141 -26.71 -56.57 4.23
C ASP A 141 -25.72 -55.41 3.97
N ALA A 142 -25.80 -54.73 2.83
CA ALA A 142 -24.98 -53.55 2.55
C ALA A 142 -25.63 -52.26 3.08
N PRO A 143 -24.86 -51.31 3.63
CA PRO A 143 -25.40 -50.10 4.27
C PRO A 143 -26.14 -49.20 3.27
N ILE A 144 -27.34 -48.75 3.64
CA ILE A 144 -28.13 -47.75 2.89
C ILE A 144 -27.71 -46.35 3.34
N LEU A 145 -27.05 -45.62 2.44
CA LEU A 145 -26.49 -44.30 2.70
C LEU A 145 -27.35 -43.16 2.12
N GLY A 146 -27.14 -41.94 2.60
CA GLY A 146 -27.72 -40.73 2.00
C GLY A 146 -29.21 -40.50 2.23
N LYS A 147 -29.78 -41.10 3.27
CA LYS A 147 -31.21 -40.90 3.60
C LYS A 147 -31.47 -39.45 3.98
N ARG A 148 -32.45 -38.82 3.31
CA ARG A 148 -32.80 -37.41 3.53
C ARG A 148 -33.17 -37.09 4.99
N THR A 149 -33.73 -38.04 5.72
CA THR A 149 -34.11 -37.84 7.13
C THR A 149 -32.93 -37.84 8.09
N THR A 150 -31.76 -38.31 7.67
CA THR A 150 -30.55 -38.40 8.50
C THR A 150 -29.51 -37.35 8.16
N ILE A 151 -29.83 -36.45 7.22
CA ILE A 151 -29.00 -35.32 6.84
C ILE A 151 -28.75 -34.43 8.06
N ILE A 152 -27.50 -34.01 8.25
CA ILE A 152 -27.15 -33.04 9.26
C ILE A 152 -27.55 -31.65 8.75
N THR A 153 -28.35 -30.93 9.54
CA THR A 153 -28.86 -29.62 9.13
C THR A 153 -27.84 -28.52 9.36
N GLY A 154 -27.17 -28.54 10.51
CA GLY A 154 -26.15 -27.58 10.95
C GLY A 154 -25.10 -28.26 11.84
N LEU A 155 -24.00 -27.57 12.13
CA LEU A 155 -22.84 -28.12 12.83
C LEU A 155 -22.45 -27.23 14.01
N GLN A 156 -22.12 -27.86 15.14
CA GLN A 156 -21.47 -27.21 16.27
C GLN A 156 -20.23 -27.99 16.65
N VAL A 157 -19.08 -27.33 16.69
CA VAL A 157 -17.81 -27.90 17.19
C VAL A 157 -17.46 -27.19 18.50
N ALA A 158 -17.37 -27.94 19.59
CA ALA A 158 -17.11 -27.39 20.91
C ALA A 158 -15.64 -26.98 21.08
N ALA A 159 -15.40 -25.98 21.93
CA ALA A 159 -14.05 -25.56 22.29
C ALA A 159 -13.19 -26.72 22.83
N GLY A 160 -11.93 -26.77 22.39
CA GLY A 160 -10.97 -27.82 22.76
C GLY A 160 -11.21 -29.17 22.10
N THR A 161 -12.06 -29.25 21.08
CA THR A 161 -12.33 -30.49 20.31
C THR A 161 -11.95 -30.33 18.84
N THR A 162 -11.55 -31.43 18.20
CA THR A 162 -11.17 -31.45 16.79
C THR A 162 -12.15 -32.29 15.96
N LEU A 163 -12.72 -31.68 14.93
CA LEU A 163 -13.44 -32.36 13.86
C LEU A 163 -12.49 -32.59 12.68
N SER A 164 -12.08 -33.84 12.47
CA SER A 164 -11.21 -34.24 11.36
C SER A 164 -12.04 -34.70 10.16
N LEU A 165 -11.79 -34.12 8.99
CA LEU A 165 -12.50 -34.41 7.74
C LEU A 165 -11.58 -35.23 6.83
N GLU A 166 -11.96 -36.48 6.57
CA GLU A 166 -11.23 -37.38 5.68
C GLU A 166 -11.94 -37.45 4.33
N PHE A 167 -11.36 -36.77 3.34
CA PHE A 167 -11.91 -36.68 1.98
C PHE A 167 -11.13 -37.55 1.00
N THR A 168 -11.83 -38.10 0.00
CA THR A 168 -11.21 -38.90 -1.07
C THR A 168 -10.91 -38.09 -2.34
N ASN A 169 -11.61 -36.98 -2.56
CA ASN A 169 -11.36 -36.07 -3.70
C ASN A 169 -10.41 -34.94 -3.31
N THR A 170 -9.71 -34.37 -4.28
CA THR A 170 -8.80 -33.23 -4.06
C THR A 170 -9.54 -31.95 -3.68
N SER A 171 -10.77 -31.76 -4.19
CA SER A 171 -11.64 -30.64 -3.85
C SER A 171 -13.00 -31.11 -3.35
N ASN A 172 -13.45 -30.56 -2.22
CA ASN A 172 -14.64 -31.03 -1.53
C ASN A 172 -15.55 -29.86 -1.14
N SER A 173 -16.81 -29.92 -1.57
CA SER A 173 -17.83 -28.98 -1.13
C SER A 173 -18.67 -29.58 -0.02
N LEU A 174 -19.01 -28.77 0.98
CA LEU A 174 -19.80 -29.17 2.13
C LEU A 174 -20.96 -28.20 2.37
N TYR A 175 -22.19 -28.70 2.18
CA TYR A 175 -23.41 -27.89 2.26
C TYR A 175 -24.21 -28.16 3.53
N PHE A 176 -24.55 -27.08 4.24
CA PHE A 176 -25.51 -27.11 5.35
C PHE A 176 -26.79 -26.36 4.98
N PHE A 177 -27.91 -26.77 5.58
CA PHE A 177 -29.17 -26.01 5.45
C PHE A 177 -29.27 -24.88 6.48
N ASN A 178 -28.45 -24.98 7.52
CA ASN A 178 -28.48 -24.17 8.72
C ASN A 178 -27.06 -23.73 9.07
N ASP A 179 -26.92 -23.11 10.23
CA ASP A 179 -25.69 -22.44 10.62
C ASP A 179 -24.61 -23.43 11.05
N VAL A 180 -23.37 -22.93 11.01
CA VAL A 180 -22.22 -23.59 11.60
C VAL A 180 -21.65 -22.71 12.71
N GLN A 181 -21.48 -23.32 13.88
CA GLN A 181 -20.74 -22.75 15.00
C GLN A 181 -19.45 -23.54 15.23
N ASN A 182 -18.30 -22.90 15.10
CA ASN A 182 -17.00 -23.53 15.30
C ASN A 182 -16.21 -22.86 16.43
N ASP A 183 -16.27 -23.45 17.62
CA ASP A 183 -15.47 -22.99 18.77
C ASP A 183 -14.23 -23.87 19.01
N GLY A 184 -14.12 -25.00 18.30
CA GLY A 184 -12.97 -25.93 18.32
C GLY A 184 -12.15 -25.87 17.02
N THR A 185 -11.65 -27.00 16.55
CA THR A 185 -10.88 -27.08 15.30
C THR A 185 -11.60 -27.93 14.27
N ILE A 186 -11.78 -27.41 13.04
CA ILE A 186 -12.15 -28.21 11.86
C ILE A 186 -10.87 -28.41 11.07
N LYS A 187 -10.41 -29.65 10.93
CA LYS A 187 -9.17 -30.00 10.25
C LYS A 187 -9.45 -30.91 9.06
N VAL A 188 -8.84 -30.67 7.90
CA VAL A 188 -8.86 -31.64 6.79
C VAL A 188 -7.68 -32.57 6.94
N LEU A 189 -7.87 -33.89 6.86
CA LEU A 189 -6.75 -34.84 6.94
C LEU A 189 -6.04 -34.95 5.59
N ALA A 190 -4.72 -35.06 5.63
CA ALA A 190 -3.86 -35.36 4.49
C ALA A 190 -2.97 -36.57 4.82
N GLU A 191 -2.44 -37.22 3.80
CA GLU A 191 -1.43 -38.29 3.95
C GLU A 191 -0.03 -37.76 3.61
N GLU A 192 1.01 -38.40 4.14
CA GLU A 192 2.42 -38.00 3.92
C GLU A 192 2.84 -38.04 2.45
N GLY A 193 2.18 -38.88 1.64
CA GLY A 193 2.44 -38.98 0.20
C GLY A 193 1.67 -37.98 -0.66
N ASP A 194 0.75 -37.19 -0.08
CA ASP A 194 0.00 -36.17 -0.82
C ASP A 194 0.86 -34.91 -0.98
N SER A 195 0.83 -34.30 -2.17
CA SER A 195 1.54 -33.04 -2.42
C SER A 195 0.94 -31.86 -1.67
N ALA A 196 -0.36 -31.90 -1.38
CA ALA A 196 -1.11 -30.80 -0.76
C ALA A 196 -2.23 -31.34 0.14
N VAL A 197 -2.61 -30.55 1.15
CA VAL A 197 -3.86 -30.77 1.87
C VAL A 197 -5.06 -30.54 0.93
N ARG A 198 -6.12 -31.33 1.10
CA ARG A 198 -7.30 -31.27 0.23
C ARG A 198 -8.12 -30.01 0.47
N ASN A 199 -8.68 -29.44 -0.60
CA ASN A 199 -9.44 -28.20 -0.55
C ASN A 199 -10.83 -28.39 0.09
N LEU A 200 -11.30 -27.37 0.79
CA LEU A 200 -12.62 -27.30 1.43
C LEU A 200 -13.39 -26.07 0.96
N SER A 201 -14.53 -26.29 0.29
CA SER A 201 -15.55 -25.26 0.07
C SER A 201 -16.72 -25.47 1.03
N PHE A 202 -16.92 -24.53 1.93
CA PHE A 202 -17.88 -24.58 3.02
C PHE A 202 -19.07 -23.66 2.72
N TYR A 203 -20.28 -24.23 2.69
CA TYR A 203 -21.52 -23.51 2.37
C TYR A 203 -22.54 -23.60 3.52
N PRO A 204 -22.30 -22.91 4.66
CA PRO A 204 -23.29 -22.79 5.72
C PRO A 204 -24.32 -21.68 5.43
N ALA A 205 -25.45 -21.68 6.15
CA ALA A 205 -26.38 -20.56 6.08
C ALA A 205 -25.77 -19.28 6.69
N ALA A 206 -25.18 -19.40 7.89
CA ALA A 206 -24.29 -18.44 8.52
C ALA A 206 -23.12 -19.18 9.21
N TYR A 207 -21.97 -18.52 9.31
CA TYR A 207 -20.79 -19.01 10.01
C TYR A 207 -20.49 -18.16 11.24
N TYR A 208 -20.33 -18.82 12.38
CA TYR A 208 -19.86 -18.23 13.63
C TYR A 208 -18.68 -19.05 14.12
N GLY A 209 -17.48 -18.47 14.19
CA GLY A 209 -16.28 -19.20 14.56
C GLY A 209 -15.44 -18.44 15.57
N SER A 210 -15.17 -19.05 16.72
CA SER A 210 -14.13 -18.61 17.65
C SER A 210 -12.91 -19.52 17.68
N GLY A 211 -13.02 -20.71 17.07
CA GLY A 211 -11.93 -21.67 16.89
C GLY A 211 -11.36 -21.69 15.47
N SER A 212 -10.70 -22.78 15.08
CA SER A 212 -9.89 -22.83 13.86
C SER A 212 -10.52 -23.64 12.73
N ILE A 213 -10.28 -23.23 11.49
CA ILE A 213 -10.36 -24.08 10.29
C ILE A 213 -8.92 -24.25 9.80
N ASP A 214 -8.43 -25.48 9.80
CA ASP A 214 -7.03 -25.81 9.55
C ASP A 214 -6.87 -26.74 8.33
N LEU A 215 -6.32 -26.16 7.27
CA LEU A 215 -5.95 -26.80 6.01
C LEU A 215 -4.44 -26.64 5.76
N SER A 216 -3.63 -26.32 6.77
CA SER A 216 -2.19 -26.17 6.55
C SER A 216 -1.51 -27.50 6.27
N GLY A 217 -0.39 -27.45 5.55
CA GLY A 217 0.49 -28.62 5.34
C GLY A 217 0.75 -29.38 6.65
N GLN A 218 0.67 -30.71 6.62
CA GLN A 218 0.78 -31.56 7.82
C GLN A 218 2.08 -32.34 7.89
N TYR A 219 2.79 -32.40 6.76
CA TYR A 219 4.05 -33.08 6.59
C TYR A 219 5.05 -32.10 6.00
N PRO A 220 6.36 -32.24 6.26
CA PRO A 220 7.36 -31.29 5.77
C PRO A 220 7.22 -31.03 4.27
N GLY A 221 7.29 -29.77 3.86
CA GLY A 221 7.19 -29.33 2.46
C GLY A 221 5.85 -29.59 1.77
N GLN A 222 4.81 -30.01 2.50
CA GLN A 222 3.48 -30.22 1.94
C GLN A 222 2.74 -28.90 1.79
N ASP A 223 2.07 -28.70 0.65
CA ASP A 223 1.29 -27.50 0.40
C ASP A 223 0.01 -27.47 1.26
N GLY A 224 -0.43 -26.27 1.61
CA GLY A 224 -1.73 -26.05 2.22
C GLY A 224 -2.88 -26.27 1.23
N GLY A 225 -4.09 -26.51 1.75
CA GLY A 225 -5.30 -26.68 0.94
C GLY A 225 -6.09 -25.38 0.80
N ASP A 226 -6.83 -25.23 -0.30
CA ASP A 226 -7.69 -24.06 -0.48
C ASP A 226 -8.93 -24.09 0.43
N LEU A 227 -9.23 -22.97 1.08
CA LEU A 227 -10.46 -22.75 1.83
C LEU A 227 -11.37 -21.78 1.09
N SER A 228 -12.64 -22.13 0.92
CA SER A 228 -13.68 -21.15 0.57
C SER A 228 -14.85 -21.22 1.53
N VAL A 229 -15.32 -20.10 2.06
CA VAL A 229 -16.50 -20.02 2.93
C VAL A 229 -17.53 -19.10 2.28
N TYR A 230 -18.71 -19.65 1.98
CA TYR A 230 -19.83 -18.92 1.40
C TYR A 230 -21.02 -18.96 2.36
N ALA A 231 -21.41 -17.82 2.91
CA ALA A 231 -22.53 -17.74 3.85
C ALA A 231 -23.33 -16.45 3.67
N SER A 232 -24.44 -16.32 4.41
CA SER A 232 -25.16 -15.04 4.48
C SER A 232 -24.48 -14.07 5.44
N ILE A 233 -23.94 -14.59 6.55
CA ILE A 233 -23.20 -13.86 7.57
C ILE A 233 -21.98 -14.70 7.93
N ILE A 234 -20.83 -14.05 8.09
CA ILE A 234 -19.60 -14.69 8.55
C ILE A 234 -19.05 -13.85 9.70
N GLN A 235 -18.96 -14.45 10.89
CA GLN A 235 -18.27 -13.87 12.05
C GLN A 235 -17.15 -14.82 12.45
N ASN A 236 -15.91 -14.41 12.19
CA ASN A 236 -14.71 -15.14 12.56
C ASN A 236 -13.92 -14.35 13.60
N SER A 237 -13.75 -14.92 14.78
CA SER A 237 -12.82 -14.46 15.81
C SER A 237 -11.70 -15.49 16.10
N GLY A 238 -11.66 -16.59 15.34
CA GLY A 238 -10.63 -17.63 15.44
C GLY A 238 -9.67 -17.59 14.26
N THR A 239 -9.16 -18.74 13.82
CA THR A 239 -8.09 -18.81 12.80
C THR A 239 -8.51 -19.62 11.58
N PHE A 240 -8.40 -19.05 10.38
CA PHE A 240 -8.39 -19.82 9.14
C PHE A 240 -6.96 -19.94 8.65
N ASN A 241 -6.46 -21.17 8.57
CA ASN A 241 -5.07 -21.45 8.21
C ASN A 241 -5.01 -22.37 6.99
N THR A 242 -4.36 -21.90 5.94
CA THR A 242 -4.09 -22.63 4.70
C THR A 242 -2.58 -22.61 4.38
N SER A 243 -1.73 -22.35 5.36
CA SER A 243 -0.29 -22.20 5.15
C SER A 243 0.38 -23.49 4.69
N GLY A 244 1.44 -23.38 3.89
CA GLY A 244 2.29 -24.52 3.56
C GLY A 244 3.10 -24.99 4.77
N ALA A 245 3.55 -26.24 4.76
CA ALA A 245 4.42 -26.76 5.81
C ALA A 245 5.89 -26.44 5.54
N ASP A 246 6.64 -26.23 6.61
CA ASP A 246 8.09 -26.01 6.52
C ASP A 246 8.82 -27.22 5.92
N GLY A 247 9.85 -26.95 5.14
CA GLY A 247 10.80 -27.91 4.60
C GLY A 247 11.84 -28.35 5.63
N ASP A 248 11.42 -28.73 6.84
CA ASP A 248 12.29 -29.07 8.00
C ASP A 248 13.24 -30.26 7.76
N THR A 249 13.12 -30.94 6.62
CA THR A 249 13.99 -32.04 6.20
C THR A 249 15.04 -31.56 5.20
N GLU A 250 16.28 -32.01 5.38
CA GLU A 250 17.40 -31.64 4.50
C GLU A 250 17.06 -31.85 3.01
N GLY A 251 17.20 -30.79 2.22
CA GLY A 251 16.94 -30.78 0.78
C GLY A 251 15.46 -30.69 0.39
N LEU A 252 14.56 -30.46 1.33
CA LEU A 252 13.12 -30.30 1.07
C LEU A 252 12.73 -28.81 1.06
N ALA A 253 11.98 -28.40 0.04
CA ALA A 253 11.41 -27.06 -0.04
C ALA A 253 10.31 -26.85 1.01
N GLY A 254 10.04 -25.60 1.36
CA GLY A 254 8.80 -25.24 2.03
C GLY A 254 7.61 -25.45 1.09
N GLY A 255 6.47 -25.88 1.64
CA GLY A 255 5.23 -26.04 0.87
C GLY A 255 4.60 -24.69 0.58
N ASP A 256 3.87 -24.61 -0.53
CA ASP A 256 3.09 -23.42 -0.87
C ASP A 256 1.84 -23.32 0.00
N ALA A 257 1.36 -22.11 0.25
CA ALA A 257 0.05 -21.92 0.86
C ALA A 257 -1.08 -22.35 -0.08
N GLY A 258 -2.26 -22.60 0.49
CA GLY A 258 -3.54 -22.60 -0.23
C GLY A 258 -4.25 -21.25 -0.07
N SER A 259 -5.20 -20.96 -0.96
CA SER A 259 -5.96 -19.70 -0.94
C SER A 259 -7.10 -19.69 0.09
N ILE A 260 -7.48 -18.50 0.57
CA ILE A 260 -8.66 -18.27 1.42
C ILE A 260 -9.67 -17.39 0.69
N GLY A 261 -10.86 -17.90 0.41
CA GLY A 261 -11.97 -17.16 -0.19
C GLY A 261 -13.18 -17.02 0.73
N ILE A 262 -13.50 -15.83 1.21
CA ILE A 262 -14.62 -15.55 2.12
C ILE A 262 -15.66 -14.70 1.40
N ASN A 263 -16.88 -15.22 1.26
CA ASN A 263 -17.96 -14.57 0.53
C ASN A 263 -19.22 -14.50 1.38
N SER A 264 -19.76 -13.29 1.54
CA SER A 264 -20.97 -13.05 2.31
C SER A 264 -22.01 -12.24 1.55
N ASN A 265 -23.26 -12.71 1.59
CA ASN A 265 -24.40 -11.99 1.03
C ASN A 265 -24.86 -10.80 1.91
N VAL A 266 -24.40 -10.72 3.16
CA VAL A 266 -24.75 -9.62 4.07
C VAL A 266 -23.48 -8.95 4.57
N TYR A 267 -22.83 -9.47 5.60
CA TYR A 267 -21.59 -8.90 6.12
C TYR A 267 -20.58 -9.97 6.53
N ILE A 268 -19.33 -9.55 6.61
CA ILE A 268 -18.20 -10.31 7.15
C ILE A 268 -17.65 -9.50 8.32
N GLU A 269 -17.51 -10.13 9.48
CA GLU A 269 -16.69 -9.63 10.59
C GLU A 269 -15.54 -10.61 10.81
N ASN A 270 -14.31 -10.14 10.62
CA ASN A 270 -13.09 -10.87 10.96
C ASN A 270 -12.35 -10.13 12.08
N THR A 271 -12.39 -10.69 13.28
CA THR A 271 -11.64 -10.23 14.46
C THR A 271 -10.48 -11.18 14.80
N GLY A 272 -10.39 -12.32 14.11
CA GLY A 272 -9.34 -13.33 14.25
C GLY A 272 -8.34 -13.30 13.09
N ASN A 273 -7.68 -14.44 12.84
CA ASN A 273 -6.54 -14.51 11.91
C ASN A 273 -6.89 -15.26 10.63
N LEU A 274 -6.48 -14.71 9.48
CA LEU A 274 -6.50 -15.39 8.19
C LEU A 274 -5.05 -15.56 7.72
N THR A 275 -4.58 -16.80 7.56
CA THR A 275 -3.17 -17.10 7.26
C THR A 275 -3.06 -18.04 6.06
N ALA A 276 -2.44 -17.54 4.99
CA ALA A 276 -2.10 -18.26 3.77
C ALA A 276 -0.61 -18.06 3.47
N GLU A 277 0.24 -18.47 4.41
CA GLU A 277 1.69 -18.23 4.36
C GLU A 277 2.44 -19.41 3.75
N GLY A 278 3.48 -19.13 2.96
CA GLY A 278 4.38 -20.16 2.46
C GLY A 278 5.27 -20.74 3.57
N GLY A 279 5.61 -22.02 3.46
CA GLY A 279 6.50 -22.68 4.43
C GLY A 279 7.96 -22.22 4.31
N ASP A 280 8.69 -22.25 5.42
CA ASP A 280 10.12 -21.94 5.45
C ASP A 280 10.97 -23.16 5.02
N SER A 281 12.19 -22.94 4.53
CA SER A 281 13.18 -24.01 4.39
C SER A 281 14.62 -23.51 4.58
N ALA A 282 15.29 -23.98 5.65
CA ALA A 282 16.69 -23.63 5.90
C ALA A 282 17.69 -24.28 4.93
N SER A 283 17.26 -25.24 4.09
CA SER A 283 18.15 -26.05 3.24
C SER A 283 17.73 -26.15 1.77
N SER A 284 16.62 -25.50 1.40
CA SER A 284 16.07 -25.47 0.04
C SER A 284 15.29 -24.16 -0.18
N THR A 285 14.45 -24.10 -1.20
CA THR A 285 13.58 -22.96 -1.50
C THR A 285 12.44 -22.82 -0.47
N ALA A 286 12.02 -21.58 -0.21
CA ALA A 286 10.79 -21.30 0.52
C ALA A 286 9.54 -21.77 -0.26
N GLY A 287 8.39 -21.76 0.39
CA GLY A 287 7.08 -21.81 -0.25
C GLY A 287 6.50 -20.41 -0.49
N ALA A 288 5.60 -20.31 -1.47
CA ALA A 288 4.86 -19.09 -1.79
C ALA A 288 3.67 -18.89 -0.84
N GLY A 289 3.33 -17.62 -0.58
CA GLY A 289 2.06 -17.26 0.04
C GLY A 289 0.92 -17.22 -0.99
N GLU A 290 -0.33 -17.31 -0.55
CA GLU A 290 -1.48 -17.41 -1.46
C GLU A 290 -2.60 -16.40 -1.22
N ASN A 291 -3.53 -16.35 -2.18
CA ASN A 291 -4.55 -15.33 -2.24
C ASN A 291 -5.51 -15.35 -1.05
N ILE A 292 -5.79 -14.18 -0.47
CA ILE A 292 -6.87 -13.99 0.53
C ILE A 292 -7.92 -13.03 -0.03
N ASN A 293 -9.09 -13.56 -0.33
CA ASN A 293 -10.18 -12.86 -1.00
C ASN A 293 -11.38 -12.72 -0.06
N ILE A 294 -11.81 -11.50 0.25
CA ILE A 294 -12.91 -11.20 1.17
C ILE A 294 -13.94 -10.32 0.46
N TYR A 295 -15.10 -10.90 0.16
CA TYR A 295 -16.20 -10.23 -0.54
C TYR A 295 -17.44 -10.17 0.34
N GLY A 296 -17.78 -8.98 0.85
CA GLY A 296 -18.99 -8.74 1.63
C GLY A 296 -19.95 -7.82 0.90
N TYR A 297 -21.19 -8.27 0.64
CA TYR A 297 -22.14 -7.44 -0.12
C TYR A 297 -22.48 -6.10 0.57
N LYS A 298 -22.82 -6.11 1.87
CA LYS A 298 -23.12 -4.87 2.62
C LYS A 298 -21.94 -4.34 3.42
N GLY A 299 -21.10 -5.20 3.97
CA GLY A 299 -20.00 -4.73 4.80
C GLY A 299 -18.92 -5.78 5.01
N VAL A 300 -17.67 -5.33 5.09
CA VAL A 300 -16.55 -6.09 5.59
C VAL A 300 -15.91 -5.30 6.74
N TYR A 301 -15.84 -5.92 7.91
CA TYR A 301 -15.24 -5.38 9.12
C TYR A 301 -14.06 -6.26 9.50
N ASN A 302 -12.84 -5.79 9.28
CA ASN A 302 -11.62 -6.51 9.66
C ASN A 302 -10.93 -5.79 10.82
N THR A 303 -10.84 -6.44 11.97
CA THR A 303 -10.04 -5.97 13.12
C THR A 303 -8.98 -6.97 13.55
N GLY A 304 -8.95 -8.15 12.93
CA GLY A 304 -7.94 -9.16 13.13
C GLY A 304 -6.84 -9.12 12.06
N THR A 305 -5.92 -10.08 12.07
CA THR A 305 -4.76 -10.07 11.17
C THR A 305 -5.01 -10.87 9.89
N ILE A 306 -4.49 -10.40 8.78
CA ILE A 306 -4.47 -11.11 7.50
C ILE A 306 -3.02 -11.24 7.06
N SER A 307 -2.57 -12.45 6.76
CA SER A 307 -1.21 -12.69 6.29
C SER A 307 -1.18 -13.66 5.10
N SER A 308 -0.54 -13.24 4.03
CA SER A 308 -0.26 -14.04 2.84
C SER A 308 1.24 -14.03 2.49
N ASN A 309 2.11 -13.92 3.49
CA ASN A 309 3.57 -13.82 3.30
C ASN A 309 4.13 -15.07 2.60
N ALA A 310 5.17 -14.89 1.80
CA ALA A 310 6.01 -16.00 1.39
C ALA A 310 6.95 -16.43 2.52
N GLY A 311 7.45 -17.66 2.46
CA GLY A 311 8.37 -18.21 3.45
C GLY A 311 9.80 -17.67 3.31
N THR A 312 10.69 -18.19 4.13
CA THR A 312 12.12 -17.90 4.17
C THR A 312 12.90 -19.11 3.66
N GLY A 313 13.84 -18.93 2.73
CA GLY A 313 14.59 -20.07 2.20
C GLY A 313 15.88 -19.70 1.47
N ILE A 314 16.62 -20.69 1.00
CA ILE A 314 17.83 -20.43 0.20
C ILE A 314 17.46 -19.75 -1.11
N ASN A 315 16.33 -20.14 -1.73
CA ASN A 315 15.75 -19.58 -2.97
C ASN A 315 16.60 -19.71 -4.25
N GLY A 316 17.94 -19.69 -4.17
CA GLY A 316 18.79 -19.67 -5.37
C GLY A 316 18.41 -18.49 -6.27
N SER A 317 18.28 -18.72 -7.58
CA SER A 317 17.83 -17.70 -8.54
C SER A 317 16.29 -17.68 -8.74
N THR A 318 15.52 -18.14 -7.74
CA THR A 318 14.06 -18.28 -7.83
C THR A 318 13.39 -17.20 -6.99
N TYR A 319 12.53 -16.39 -7.60
CA TYR A 319 11.67 -15.44 -6.89
C TYR A 319 10.47 -16.20 -6.30
N ILE A 320 10.28 -16.05 -4.99
CA ILE A 320 9.18 -16.70 -4.27
C ILE A 320 8.36 -15.62 -3.60
N ASP A 321 7.19 -15.40 -4.16
CA ASP A 321 6.39 -14.21 -3.88
C ASP A 321 5.12 -14.61 -3.11
N PRO A 322 4.61 -13.72 -2.25
CA PRO A 322 3.25 -13.79 -1.75
C PRO A 322 2.27 -13.54 -2.91
N SER A 323 1.01 -13.86 -2.67
CA SER A 323 -0.07 -13.50 -3.59
C SER A 323 -0.91 -12.35 -3.04
N ASN A 324 -2.10 -12.17 -3.61
CA ASN A 324 -2.89 -10.96 -3.43
C ASN A 324 -3.88 -11.08 -2.27
N THR A 325 -4.05 -10.00 -1.50
CA THR A 325 -5.14 -9.84 -0.54
C THR A 325 -6.15 -8.81 -1.06
N TYR A 326 -7.39 -9.25 -1.30
CA TYR A 326 -8.48 -8.39 -1.78
C TYR A 326 -9.61 -8.33 -0.76
N ILE A 327 -9.95 -7.13 -0.31
CA ILE A 327 -11.12 -6.84 0.52
C ILE A 327 -12.06 -5.93 -0.26
N PHE A 328 -13.25 -6.43 -0.54
CA PHE A 328 -14.24 -5.71 -1.31
C PHE A 328 -15.60 -5.70 -0.62
N SER A 329 -16.25 -4.53 -0.63
CA SER A 329 -17.67 -4.41 -0.36
C SER A 329 -18.37 -3.44 -1.30
N SER A 330 -19.65 -3.66 -1.55
CA SER A 330 -20.47 -2.67 -2.26
C SER A 330 -20.88 -1.48 -1.39
N SER A 331 -20.61 -1.48 -0.08
CA SER A 331 -21.08 -0.40 0.81
C SER A 331 -20.12 0.01 1.91
N GLU A 332 -19.56 -0.94 2.68
CA GLU A 332 -18.69 -0.60 3.81
C GLU A 332 -17.48 -1.52 3.88
N VAL A 333 -16.29 -0.94 3.95
CA VAL A 333 -15.06 -1.64 4.36
C VAL A 333 -14.45 -0.85 5.50
N ILE A 334 -14.29 -1.51 6.64
CA ILE A 334 -13.61 -0.97 7.81
C ILE A 334 -12.49 -1.93 8.17
N ASN A 335 -11.25 -1.51 7.92
CA ASN A 335 -10.07 -2.25 8.31
C ASN A 335 -9.33 -1.54 9.45
N THR A 336 -9.22 -2.19 10.60
CA THR A 336 -8.41 -1.74 11.74
C THR A 336 -7.32 -2.73 12.11
N GLY A 337 -7.35 -3.93 11.54
CA GLY A 337 -6.34 -4.97 11.74
C GLY A 337 -5.21 -4.88 10.71
N ASP A 338 -4.11 -5.55 11.01
CA ASP A 338 -2.91 -5.53 10.16
C ASP A 338 -3.02 -6.53 9.01
N ILE A 339 -2.51 -6.13 7.84
CA ILE A 339 -2.46 -6.95 6.62
C ILE A 339 -1.01 -7.04 6.14
N THR A 340 -0.49 -8.25 5.93
CA THR A 340 0.87 -8.48 5.44
C THR A 340 0.89 -9.40 4.22
N ALA A 341 1.64 -9.01 3.19
CA ALA A 341 1.95 -9.83 2.02
C ALA A 341 3.40 -9.56 1.62
N ILE A 342 4.34 -10.08 2.41
CA ILE A 342 5.78 -9.82 2.29
C ILE A 342 6.43 -10.87 1.39
N GLY A 343 7.37 -10.41 0.55
CA GLY A 343 8.25 -11.23 -0.27
C GLY A 343 9.13 -12.20 0.51
N SER A 344 9.51 -13.34 -0.10
CA SER A 344 10.36 -14.31 0.58
C SER A 344 11.71 -13.70 0.94
N THR A 345 12.15 -13.91 2.18
CA THR A 345 13.52 -13.55 2.57
C THR A 345 14.45 -14.70 2.27
N ALA A 346 15.51 -14.42 1.51
CA ALA A 346 16.53 -15.41 1.24
C ALA A 346 17.51 -15.55 2.41
N VAL A 347 17.93 -16.78 2.71
CA VAL A 347 18.93 -17.12 3.74
C VAL A 347 20.07 -17.93 3.16
N THR A 348 21.22 -17.89 3.84
CA THR A 348 22.37 -18.70 3.47
C THR A 348 22.24 -20.12 4.00
N ASN A 349 22.72 -21.11 3.25
CA ASN A 349 22.90 -22.45 3.81
C ASN A 349 23.97 -22.45 4.93
N THR A 350 24.04 -23.54 5.71
CA THR A 350 24.93 -23.63 6.89
C THR A 350 26.42 -23.44 6.56
N ASP A 351 26.83 -23.80 5.35
CA ASP A 351 28.21 -23.70 4.87
C ASP A 351 28.49 -22.36 4.17
N VAL A 352 27.50 -21.47 4.04
CA VAL A 352 27.56 -20.17 3.32
C VAL A 352 28.11 -20.36 1.90
N THR A 353 27.67 -21.43 1.24
CA THR A 353 28.01 -21.77 -0.15
C THR A 353 26.86 -21.55 -1.12
N ALA A 354 25.63 -21.40 -0.59
CA ALA A 354 24.43 -21.10 -1.34
C ALA A 354 23.56 -20.08 -0.56
N GLY A 355 22.83 -19.28 -1.32
CA GLY A 355 21.86 -18.28 -0.87
C GLY A 355 20.89 -18.04 -2.02
N GLY A 356 20.28 -16.87 -2.10
CA GLY A 356 19.41 -16.56 -3.23
C GLY A 356 18.75 -15.20 -3.19
N GLU A 357 17.84 -15.03 -4.16
CA GLU A 357 17.03 -13.82 -4.37
C GLU A 357 15.99 -13.64 -3.28
N GLY A 358 15.67 -12.39 -2.99
CA GLY A 358 14.45 -12.03 -2.25
C GLY A 358 13.23 -12.01 -3.18
N GLY A 359 12.07 -12.45 -2.68
CA GLY A 359 10.80 -12.35 -3.42
C GLY A 359 10.19 -10.95 -3.41
N GLU A 360 9.39 -10.62 -4.42
CA GLU A 360 8.65 -9.36 -4.49
C GLU A 360 7.55 -9.30 -3.41
N GLY A 361 7.14 -8.09 -3.01
CA GLY A 361 5.98 -7.90 -2.15
C GLY A 361 4.66 -8.14 -2.90
N GLY A 362 3.61 -8.50 -2.16
CA GLY A 362 2.30 -8.82 -2.73
C GLY A 362 1.42 -7.61 -3.05
N TYR A 363 0.22 -7.86 -3.54
CA TYR A 363 -0.79 -6.82 -3.77
C TYR A 363 -1.87 -6.85 -2.69
N VAL A 364 -2.10 -5.73 -2.00
CA VAL A 364 -3.20 -5.56 -1.03
C VAL A 364 -4.17 -4.51 -1.56
N SER A 365 -5.44 -4.88 -1.71
CA SER A 365 -6.50 -3.97 -2.16
C SER A 365 -7.70 -3.96 -1.23
N LEU A 366 -8.07 -2.76 -0.79
CA LEU A 366 -9.28 -2.48 -0.03
C LEU A 366 -10.16 -1.59 -0.89
N TYR A 367 -11.37 -2.05 -1.20
CA TYR A 367 -12.26 -1.33 -2.11
C TYR A 367 -13.71 -1.30 -1.66
N VAL A 368 -14.30 -0.11 -1.74
CA VAL A 368 -15.75 0.10 -1.60
C VAL A 368 -16.32 0.66 -2.90
N GLY A 369 -17.30 -0.02 -3.50
CA GLY A 369 -18.00 0.50 -4.67
C GLY A 369 -18.61 -0.57 -5.58
N GLY A 370 -18.97 -0.17 -6.80
CA GLY A 370 -19.28 -1.10 -7.90
C GLY A 370 -20.61 -1.88 -7.84
N GLY A 371 -21.54 -1.52 -6.95
CA GLY A 371 -22.81 -2.24 -6.80
C GLY A 371 -23.94 -1.72 -7.69
N GLU A 372 -24.26 -2.41 -8.80
CA GLU A 372 -25.63 -2.39 -9.33
C GLU A 372 -26.56 -3.00 -8.26
N GLY A 373 -27.30 -2.15 -7.54
CA GLY A 373 -28.23 -2.61 -6.51
C GLY A 373 -28.20 -1.87 -5.17
N GLY A 374 -27.59 -0.69 -5.10
CA GLY A 374 -27.77 0.35 -4.06
C GLY A 374 -28.18 -0.20 -2.69
N THR A 375 -27.21 -0.47 -1.83
CA THR A 375 -27.53 -0.85 -0.46
C THR A 375 -28.16 0.34 0.26
N ASN A 376 -29.22 0.10 1.06
CA ASN A 376 -29.91 1.11 1.86
C ASN A 376 -29.06 1.60 3.07
N ILE A 377 -27.74 1.71 2.93
CA ILE A 377 -26.86 2.26 3.97
C ILE A 377 -26.84 3.77 3.81
N ALA A 378 -27.19 4.48 4.88
CA ALA A 378 -27.34 5.94 4.85
C ALA A 378 -26.00 6.65 4.53
N ILE A 379 -24.89 6.11 5.04
CA ILE A 379 -23.53 6.63 4.79
C ILE A 379 -22.59 5.43 4.60
N PRO A 380 -22.33 5.00 3.35
CA PRO A 380 -21.26 4.07 2.99
C PRO A 380 -19.90 4.56 3.48
N ARG A 381 -18.97 3.64 3.79
CA ARG A 381 -17.68 3.99 4.40
C ARG A 381 -16.52 3.15 3.90
N MET A 382 -15.42 3.80 3.56
CA MET A 382 -14.10 3.20 3.40
C MET A 382 -13.19 3.73 4.51
N ILE A 383 -12.96 2.93 5.55
CA ILE A 383 -12.11 3.26 6.67
C ILE A 383 -10.93 2.29 6.72
N ASN A 384 -9.71 2.82 6.76
CA ASN A 384 -8.52 2.04 7.11
C ASN A 384 -7.78 2.73 8.26
N THR A 385 -7.49 2.00 9.32
CA THR A 385 -6.58 2.42 10.40
C THR A 385 -5.53 1.36 10.74
N GLY A 386 -5.68 0.15 10.21
CA GLY A 386 -4.71 -0.94 10.37
C GLY A 386 -3.48 -0.71 9.49
N SER A 387 -2.36 -1.37 9.84
CA SER A 387 -1.14 -1.29 9.05
C SER A 387 -1.20 -2.26 7.86
N ILE A 388 -0.64 -1.85 6.73
CA ILE A 388 -0.53 -2.70 5.54
C ILE A 388 0.96 -2.74 5.14
N ASN A 389 1.51 -3.95 5.05
CA ASN A 389 2.92 -4.18 4.73
C ASN A 389 3.06 -5.18 3.56
N VAL A 390 3.56 -4.67 2.44
CA VAL A 390 3.84 -5.42 1.20
C VAL A 390 5.30 -5.25 0.81
N ASN A 391 6.22 -5.24 1.77
CA ASN A 391 7.65 -5.10 1.46
C ASN A 391 8.18 -6.29 0.65
N GLY A 392 9.19 -6.00 -0.17
CA GLY A 392 10.01 -7.03 -0.79
C GLY A 392 10.88 -7.75 0.22
N GLY A 393 11.24 -8.99 -0.11
CA GLY A 393 12.12 -9.83 0.70
C GLY A 393 13.59 -9.51 0.49
N ASN A 394 14.41 -9.72 1.52
CA ASN A 394 15.85 -9.47 1.42
C ASN A 394 16.56 -10.62 0.69
N SER A 395 17.67 -10.33 0.02
CA SER A 395 18.55 -11.37 -0.53
C SER A 395 19.57 -11.85 0.51
N ALA A 396 20.06 -13.08 0.33
CA ALA A 396 21.04 -13.68 1.23
C ALA A 396 22.46 -13.14 1.02
N PHE A 397 22.78 -12.68 -0.19
CA PHE A 397 24.10 -12.17 -0.59
C PHE A 397 23.97 -10.95 -1.49
N ASP A 398 24.99 -10.11 -1.49
CA ASP A 398 25.19 -9.02 -2.45
C ASP A 398 25.45 -9.48 -3.90
N SER A 399 25.46 -10.78 -4.22
CA SER A 399 25.46 -11.29 -5.60
C SER A 399 24.07 -11.66 -6.11
N TYR A 400 23.06 -11.52 -5.25
CA TYR A 400 21.66 -11.81 -5.51
C TYR A 400 20.82 -10.55 -5.30
N ASP A 401 19.86 -10.36 -6.18
CA ASP A 401 18.87 -9.30 -6.18
C ASP A 401 17.88 -9.52 -5.02
N ALA A 402 17.56 -8.43 -4.33
CA ALA A 402 16.48 -8.42 -3.36
C ALA A 402 15.16 -8.09 -4.06
N GLY A 403 14.05 -8.51 -3.45
CA GLY A 403 12.75 -8.34 -4.07
C GLY A 403 12.22 -6.91 -3.99
N ASN A 404 11.46 -6.50 -4.99
CA ASN A 404 10.79 -5.20 -5.02
C ASN A 404 9.66 -5.12 -3.99
N GLY A 405 9.32 -3.90 -3.56
CA GLY A 405 8.08 -3.63 -2.84
C GLY A 405 6.87 -3.97 -3.69
N GLY A 406 5.81 -4.47 -3.05
CA GLY A 406 4.53 -4.77 -3.66
C GLY A 406 3.64 -3.54 -3.80
N ALA A 407 2.33 -3.73 -3.89
CA ALA A 407 1.39 -2.64 -4.14
C ALA A 407 0.22 -2.60 -3.16
N ILE A 408 -0.11 -1.40 -2.68
CA ILE A 408 -1.23 -1.12 -1.77
C ILE A 408 -2.24 -0.24 -2.52
N TYR A 409 -3.48 -0.69 -2.63
CA TYR A 409 -4.58 0.08 -3.21
C TYR A 409 -5.72 0.24 -2.20
N ILE A 410 -6.08 1.47 -1.87
CA ILE A 410 -7.25 1.78 -1.05
C ILE A 410 -8.18 2.68 -1.85
N GLY A 411 -9.31 2.14 -2.30
CA GLY A 411 -10.20 2.81 -3.23
C GLY A 411 -11.65 2.91 -2.76
N ALA A 412 -12.29 4.01 -3.14
CA ALA A 412 -13.73 4.19 -3.04
C ALA A 412 -14.31 4.71 -4.36
N SER A 413 -15.41 4.12 -4.84
CA SER A 413 -16.16 4.63 -6.00
C SER A 413 -17.65 4.61 -5.73
N ASP A 414 -18.25 5.80 -5.63
CA ASP A 414 -19.72 5.95 -5.61
C ASP A 414 -20.27 6.32 -6.99
N SER A 415 -19.44 6.85 -7.90
CA SER A 415 -19.77 7.09 -9.30
C SER A 415 -18.57 6.84 -10.23
N TYR A 416 -18.86 6.27 -11.41
CA TYR A 416 -17.85 6.01 -12.45
C TYR A 416 -17.54 7.25 -13.28
N ASP A 417 -18.55 8.09 -13.49
CA ASP A 417 -18.52 9.24 -14.40
C ASP A 417 -18.72 10.57 -13.64
N GLY A 418 -18.90 10.51 -12.32
CA GLY A 418 -19.18 11.66 -11.46
C GLY A 418 -20.65 12.09 -11.45
N GLY A 419 -21.51 11.45 -12.25
CA GLY A 419 -22.96 11.65 -12.19
C GLY A 419 -23.55 11.13 -10.87
N GLU A 420 -24.77 11.58 -10.55
CA GLU A 420 -25.52 11.05 -9.41
C GLU A 420 -25.73 9.53 -9.56
N SER A 421 -25.45 8.81 -8.47
CA SER A 421 -25.50 7.35 -8.43
C SER A 421 -26.60 6.86 -7.49
N TYR A 422 -26.95 5.58 -7.61
CA TYR A 422 -27.84 4.91 -6.66
C TYR A 422 -27.15 4.61 -5.32
N VAL A 423 -25.83 4.75 -5.25
CA VAL A 423 -25.03 4.63 -4.03
C VAL A 423 -24.96 6.00 -3.36
N ASN A 424 -25.20 6.07 -2.05
CA ASN A 424 -24.99 7.32 -1.29
C ASN A 424 -23.50 7.70 -1.28
N PRO A 425 -23.16 9.00 -1.12
CA PRO A 425 -21.77 9.44 -1.03
C PRO A 425 -20.96 8.63 -0.01
N ILE A 426 -19.80 8.12 -0.43
CA ILE A 426 -18.93 7.32 0.45
C ILE A 426 -18.08 8.25 1.32
N LEU A 427 -18.07 7.98 2.62
CA LEU A 427 -17.13 8.58 3.54
C LEU A 427 -15.80 7.83 3.49
N VAL A 428 -14.70 8.54 3.22
CA VAL A 428 -13.36 7.97 3.14
C VAL A 428 -12.48 8.56 4.23
N ALA A 429 -11.96 7.71 5.12
CA ALA A 429 -10.98 8.12 6.13
C ALA A 429 -9.89 7.07 6.32
N ILE A 430 -8.66 7.41 5.95
CA ILE A 430 -7.50 6.51 5.89
C ILE A 430 -6.40 6.99 6.84
N SER A 431 -5.86 6.05 7.60
CA SER A 431 -4.70 6.16 8.49
C SER A 431 -4.02 4.76 8.58
N GLY A 432 -3.06 4.60 9.49
CA GLY A 432 -2.28 3.36 9.64
C GLY A 432 -0.95 3.43 8.89
N ASN A 433 0.01 2.57 9.23
CA ASN A 433 1.28 2.54 8.51
C ASN A 433 1.10 1.79 7.18
N LEU A 434 1.54 2.39 6.08
CA LEU A 434 1.51 1.76 4.76
C LEU A 434 2.96 1.59 4.30
N SER A 435 3.38 0.35 4.01
CA SER A 435 4.75 0.01 3.68
C SER A 435 4.82 -0.85 2.44
N ALA A 436 5.49 -0.36 1.40
CA ALA A 436 5.80 -1.02 0.14
C ALA A 436 7.29 -0.83 -0.17
N ASN A 437 8.17 -1.07 0.80
CA ASN A 437 9.60 -0.87 0.63
C ASN A 437 10.24 -2.05 -0.11
N GLY A 438 11.30 -1.78 -0.87
CA GLY A 438 12.15 -2.81 -1.44
C GLY A 438 12.96 -3.57 -0.40
N GLY A 439 13.32 -4.80 -0.73
CA GLY A 439 14.19 -5.66 0.08
C GLY A 439 15.65 -5.21 0.02
N ASN A 440 16.42 -5.53 1.06
CA ASN A 440 17.84 -5.20 1.14
C ASN A 440 18.71 -6.36 0.64
N THR A 441 19.91 -6.04 0.15
CA THR A 441 20.95 -7.06 -0.07
C THR A 441 21.84 -7.22 1.16
N SER A 442 22.21 -8.47 1.47
CA SER A 442 23.07 -8.77 2.61
C SER A 442 24.55 -8.84 2.19
N ALA A 443 25.37 -7.93 2.74
CA ALA A 443 26.81 -7.83 2.48
C ALA A 443 27.58 -9.10 2.85
N THR A 444 28.26 -9.73 1.89
CA THR A 444 29.12 -10.90 2.15
C THR A 444 30.41 -10.97 1.34
N THR A 445 30.55 -10.17 0.27
CA THR A 445 31.75 -10.14 -0.56
C THR A 445 32.12 -8.72 -0.98
N ASP A 446 33.39 -8.49 -1.35
CA ASP A 446 33.84 -7.18 -1.85
C ASP A 446 33.52 -6.97 -3.35
N THR A 447 32.83 -7.91 -3.99
CA THR A 447 32.57 -7.93 -5.44
C THR A 447 31.13 -8.29 -5.81
N GLY A 448 30.18 -8.10 -4.90
CA GLY A 448 28.76 -8.31 -5.16
C GLY A 448 28.24 -7.46 -6.32
N SER A 449 27.24 -7.96 -7.03
CA SER A 449 26.59 -7.30 -8.17
C SER A 449 25.06 -7.33 -8.12
N GLY A 450 24.50 -7.80 -7.01
CA GLY A 450 23.07 -7.92 -6.78
C GLY A 450 22.47 -6.58 -6.41
N ASP A 451 21.28 -6.34 -6.95
CA ASP A 451 20.54 -5.10 -6.79
C ASP A 451 19.60 -5.19 -5.59
N ALA A 452 19.61 -4.20 -4.70
CA ALA A 452 18.54 -4.11 -3.72
C ALA A 452 17.21 -3.76 -4.39
N GLY A 453 16.09 -4.21 -3.80
CA GLY A 453 14.78 -4.08 -4.44
C GLY A 453 14.31 -2.63 -4.49
N ASN A 454 13.55 -2.28 -5.52
CA ASN A 454 12.90 -0.97 -5.62
C ASN A 454 11.72 -0.85 -4.65
N GLY A 455 11.36 0.37 -4.28
CA GLY A 455 10.07 0.64 -3.64
C GLY A 455 8.91 0.31 -4.58
N GLY A 456 7.76 -0.05 -4.01
CA GLY A 456 6.53 -0.38 -4.74
C GLY A 456 5.51 0.76 -4.75
N ASP A 457 4.24 0.43 -4.92
CA ASP A 457 3.19 1.41 -5.19
C ASP A 457 2.20 1.56 -4.03
N ILE A 458 1.84 2.80 -3.67
CA ILE A 458 0.74 3.09 -2.74
C ILE A 458 -0.25 4.03 -3.40
N VAL A 459 -1.46 3.55 -3.64
CA VAL A 459 -2.53 4.30 -4.31
C VAL A 459 -3.74 4.46 -3.40
N ILE A 460 -4.15 5.71 -3.18
CA ILE A 460 -5.40 6.03 -2.50
C ILE A 460 -6.31 6.80 -3.46
N SER A 461 -7.48 6.23 -3.77
CA SER A 461 -8.40 6.80 -4.76
C SER A 461 -9.81 7.00 -4.20
N HIS A 462 -10.44 8.11 -4.57
CA HIS A 462 -11.84 8.36 -4.29
C HIS A 462 -12.55 8.96 -5.51
N ALA A 463 -13.18 8.09 -6.31
CA ALA A 463 -14.08 8.48 -7.40
C ALA A 463 -15.47 8.79 -6.83
N SER A 464 -15.71 10.06 -6.54
CA SER A 464 -16.94 10.49 -5.90
C SER A 464 -18.04 10.82 -6.92
N GLN A 465 -19.14 11.40 -6.44
CA GLN A 465 -20.27 11.84 -7.26
C GLN A 465 -20.54 13.31 -6.99
N ILE A 466 -21.17 13.98 -7.97
CA ILE A 466 -21.47 15.41 -7.94
C ILE A 466 -22.22 15.87 -6.67
N ALA A 467 -23.06 15.00 -6.09
CA ALA A 467 -23.85 15.30 -4.91
C ALA A 467 -23.07 15.12 -3.58
N SER A 468 -21.84 14.59 -3.64
CA SER A 468 -21.04 14.31 -2.46
C SER A 468 -20.51 15.59 -1.83
N THR A 469 -20.86 15.78 -0.55
CA THR A 469 -20.31 16.84 0.31
C THR A 469 -19.26 16.29 1.29
N LEU A 470 -18.83 15.04 1.11
CA LEU A 470 -17.93 14.34 2.03
C LEU A 470 -16.48 14.55 1.59
N ALA A 471 -15.70 15.15 2.47
CA ALA A 471 -14.26 15.28 2.28
C ALA A 471 -13.58 13.89 2.32
N THR A 472 -12.52 13.73 1.55
CA THR A 472 -11.60 12.59 1.70
C THR A 472 -10.59 12.93 2.79
N GLN A 473 -10.47 12.07 3.80
CA GLN A 473 -9.60 12.30 4.96
C GLN A 473 -8.43 11.31 4.93
N ILE A 474 -7.22 11.77 4.62
CA ILE A 474 -5.97 11.01 4.76
C ILE A 474 -5.25 11.59 5.96
N VAL A 475 -5.40 10.96 7.12
CA VAL A 475 -5.12 11.60 8.41
C VAL A 475 -4.17 10.79 9.29
N GLY A 476 -3.54 11.47 10.24
CA GLY A 476 -2.62 10.84 11.18
C GLY A 476 -1.21 10.61 10.63
N TYR A 477 -0.92 11.07 9.40
CA TYR A 477 0.36 10.87 8.73
C TYR A 477 1.37 11.96 9.08
N THR A 478 2.52 11.56 9.62
CA THR A 478 3.64 12.48 9.87
C THR A 478 4.50 12.69 8.63
N SER A 479 4.59 11.68 7.78
CA SER A 479 5.41 11.71 6.57
C SER A 479 4.94 10.73 5.50
N ILE A 480 5.25 11.07 4.25
CA ILE A 480 5.27 10.17 3.09
C ILE A 480 6.73 10.10 2.62
N ASP A 481 7.32 8.91 2.61
CA ASP A 481 8.74 8.68 2.28
C ASP A 481 8.88 7.72 1.09
N VAL A 482 9.37 8.24 -0.03
CA VAL A 482 9.71 7.51 -1.26
C VAL A 482 11.20 7.63 -1.57
N SER A 483 12.06 7.75 -0.54
CA SER A 483 13.50 7.91 -0.76
C SER A 483 14.13 6.67 -1.40
N GLY A 484 15.20 6.89 -2.18
CA GLY A 484 16.03 5.82 -2.72
C GLY A 484 16.78 5.06 -1.63
N GLY A 485 17.17 3.84 -1.95
CA GLY A 485 17.99 3.00 -1.09
C GLY A 485 19.45 3.45 -1.04
N SER A 486 20.14 3.12 0.03
CA SER A 486 21.54 3.49 0.24
C SER A 486 22.48 2.35 -0.15
N ALA A 487 23.54 2.65 -0.90
CA ALA A 487 24.59 1.71 -1.31
C ALA A 487 25.81 2.47 -1.85
N HIS A 488 26.85 1.76 -2.28
CA HIS A 488 27.98 2.37 -3.00
C HIS A 488 27.56 3.03 -4.32
N GLN A 489 26.59 2.42 -5.00
CA GLN A 489 25.78 3.00 -6.06
C GLN A 489 24.38 3.24 -5.49
N ALA A 490 24.20 4.42 -4.89
CA ALA A 490 22.92 4.86 -4.34
C ALA A 490 21.90 5.12 -5.44
N SER A 491 20.62 5.05 -5.08
CA SER A 491 19.52 5.08 -6.05
C SER A 491 18.60 6.27 -5.84
N SER A 492 17.74 6.51 -6.82
CA SER A 492 16.94 7.73 -6.93
C SER A 492 15.79 7.74 -5.93
N GLY A 493 15.36 8.94 -5.52
CA GLY A 493 14.04 9.09 -4.90
C GLY A 493 12.92 8.81 -5.91
N GLY A 494 11.78 8.34 -5.42
CA GLY A 494 10.59 8.01 -6.20
C GLY A 494 9.65 9.18 -6.44
N TYR A 495 8.36 8.90 -6.62
CA TYR A 495 7.37 9.91 -7.02
C TYR A 495 6.23 10.05 -6.01
N ILE A 496 5.81 11.30 -5.76
CA ILE A 496 4.59 11.61 -4.99
C ILE A 496 3.66 12.43 -5.87
N GLU A 497 2.46 11.91 -6.14
CA GLU A 497 1.42 12.58 -6.89
C GLU A 497 0.17 12.79 -6.04
N ILE A 498 -0.28 14.03 -5.92
CA ILE A 498 -1.50 14.39 -5.19
C ILE A 498 -2.36 15.25 -6.10
N TYR A 499 -3.49 14.73 -6.55
CA TYR A 499 -4.34 15.49 -7.46
C TYR A 499 -5.82 15.34 -7.23
N THR A 500 -6.57 16.27 -7.80
CA THR A 500 -8.02 16.14 -7.91
C THR A 500 -8.45 16.49 -9.30
N GLU A 501 -9.53 15.89 -9.75
CA GLU A 501 -9.99 16.06 -11.13
C GLU A 501 -11.50 16.22 -11.23
N SER A 502 -11.89 16.99 -12.24
CA SER A 502 -13.28 17.06 -12.70
C SER A 502 -13.49 16.08 -13.84
N ASN A 503 -14.74 15.78 -14.16
CA ASN A 503 -15.06 14.94 -15.33
C ASN A 503 -14.95 15.66 -16.69
N SER A 504 -14.19 16.76 -16.76
CA SER A 504 -14.06 17.60 -17.97
C SER A 504 -13.40 16.91 -19.16
N ASN A 505 -12.56 15.92 -18.87
CA ASN A 505 -11.77 15.21 -19.87
C ASN A 505 -12.49 13.95 -20.37
N ASP A 506 -13.66 13.63 -19.81
CA ASP A 506 -14.42 12.43 -20.13
C ASP A 506 -15.41 12.66 -21.27
N GLY A 507 -15.19 11.98 -22.40
CA GLY A 507 -15.98 12.18 -23.62
C GLY A 507 -17.43 11.67 -23.61
N TYR A 508 -17.90 11.06 -22.51
CA TYR A 508 -19.23 10.41 -22.43
C TYR A 508 -20.17 11.01 -21.37
N GLN A 509 -19.81 12.15 -20.78
CA GLN A 509 -20.50 12.68 -19.60
C GLN A 509 -21.88 13.27 -19.87
N THR A 510 -22.85 12.95 -19.00
CA THR A 510 -24.23 13.49 -19.07
C THR A 510 -24.50 14.60 -18.04
N ALA A 511 -23.67 14.71 -17.01
CA ALA A 511 -23.71 15.75 -15.99
C ALA A 511 -22.29 16.24 -15.66
N TYR A 512 -22.18 17.51 -15.27
CA TYR A 512 -20.91 18.13 -14.90
C TYR A 512 -20.53 17.80 -13.45
N ALA A 513 -19.37 17.17 -13.23
CA ALA A 513 -18.86 16.85 -11.89
C ALA A 513 -17.58 17.66 -11.59
N PRO A 514 -17.53 18.42 -10.48
CA PRO A 514 -16.42 19.32 -10.16
C PRO A 514 -15.15 18.59 -9.70
N ALA A 515 -13.99 19.24 -9.83
CA ALA A 515 -12.79 18.93 -9.05
C ALA A 515 -12.87 19.50 -7.62
N ALA A 516 -11.98 19.06 -6.72
CA ALA A 516 -11.93 19.47 -5.31
C ALA A 516 -10.76 20.42 -5.00
N PRO A 517 -10.82 21.23 -3.93
CA PRO A 517 -9.63 21.84 -3.34
C PRO A 517 -8.77 20.79 -2.60
N ILE A 518 -7.47 21.05 -2.48
CA ILE A 518 -6.50 20.16 -1.85
C ILE A 518 -5.87 20.86 -0.64
N ASN A 519 -5.82 20.17 0.51
CA ASN A 519 -5.11 20.62 1.71
C ASN A 519 -4.09 19.56 2.13
N VAL A 520 -2.80 19.92 2.16
CA VAL A 520 -1.70 19.03 2.56
C VAL A 520 -0.98 19.62 3.76
N LYS A 521 -0.93 18.86 4.85
CA LYS A 521 -0.23 19.18 6.10
C LYS A 521 0.52 17.98 6.66
N THR A 522 1.55 17.55 5.94
CA THR A 522 2.44 16.41 6.25
C THR A 522 3.81 16.67 5.62
N ASN A 523 4.83 15.95 6.08
CA ASN A 523 6.14 15.99 5.45
C ASN A 523 6.20 15.03 4.25
N LEU A 524 6.98 15.40 3.23
CA LEU A 524 7.19 14.64 2.00
C LEU A 524 8.69 14.45 1.77
N THR A 525 9.16 13.21 1.71
CA THR A 525 10.58 12.88 1.60
C THR A 525 10.80 12.03 0.36
N LEU A 526 11.59 12.55 -0.57
CA LEU A 526 11.91 11.97 -1.87
C LEU A 526 13.42 12.07 -2.12
N ASN A 527 14.25 11.88 -1.10
CA ASN A 527 15.69 12.04 -1.25
C ASN A 527 16.26 10.88 -2.08
N ALA A 528 17.36 11.13 -2.78
CA ALA A 528 18.23 10.06 -3.21
C ALA A 528 18.76 9.28 -1.99
N GLY A 529 19.18 8.04 -2.21
CA GLY A 529 19.85 7.25 -1.19
C GLY A 529 21.21 7.79 -0.78
N GLU A 530 21.71 7.34 0.37
CA GLU A 530 23.04 7.70 0.84
C GLU A 530 24.11 6.83 0.17
N VAL A 531 25.24 7.44 -0.18
CA VAL A 531 26.38 6.73 -0.78
C VAL A 531 27.23 6.13 0.32
N VAL A 532 27.32 4.80 0.34
CA VAL A 532 28.04 4.04 1.37
C VAL A 532 29.40 3.60 0.81
N THR A 533 30.50 4.11 1.40
CA THR A 533 31.88 3.86 0.92
C THR A 533 32.66 2.81 1.73
N THR A 534 31.98 1.98 2.51
CA THR A 534 32.63 0.95 3.33
C THR A 534 32.93 -0.31 2.52
N GLY A 535 34.22 -0.59 2.28
CA GLY A 535 34.72 -1.82 1.61
C GLY A 535 35.80 -1.51 0.55
N GLU A 536 36.63 -2.48 0.17
CA GLU A 536 37.49 -2.34 -1.03
C GLU A 536 36.63 -2.56 -2.28
N LEU A 537 35.84 -1.55 -2.63
CA LEU A 537 34.96 -1.61 -3.79
C LEU A 537 35.70 -1.12 -5.04
N THR A 538 35.67 -1.92 -6.10
CA THR A 538 36.38 -1.62 -7.37
C THR A 538 35.61 -0.69 -8.30
N ALA A 539 34.31 -0.49 -8.06
CA ALA A 539 33.49 0.47 -8.79
C ALA A 539 33.68 1.88 -8.23
N THR A 540 33.46 2.90 -9.04
CA THR A 540 33.39 4.29 -8.53
C THR A 540 32.10 4.48 -7.71
N PRO A 541 32.17 5.11 -6.51
CA PRO A 541 30.96 5.50 -5.79
C PRO A 541 30.04 6.36 -6.67
N SER A 542 28.75 6.09 -6.63
CA SER A 542 27.77 6.84 -7.43
C SER A 542 26.56 7.21 -6.58
N GLY A 543 26.29 8.51 -6.52
CA GLY A 543 25.06 9.09 -6.02
C GLY A 543 23.96 9.10 -7.08
N SER A 544 22.74 9.42 -6.65
CA SER A 544 21.59 9.56 -7.54
C SER A 544 20.76 10.81 -7.25
N ARG A 545 19.70 10.99 -8.04
CA ARG A 545 18.82 12.15 -8.06
C ARG A 545 17.75 12.05 -6.98
N GLY A 546 17.37 13.17 -6.39
CA GLY A 546 16.10 13.27 -5.67
C GLY A 546 14.89 12.98 -6.58
N GLY A 547 13.78 12.58 -5.96
CA GLY A 547 12.52 12.24 -6.60
C GLY A 547 11.62 13.43 -6.97
N ASP A 548 10.45 13.14 -7.52
CA ASP A 548 9.57 14.13 -8.13
C ASP A 548 8.24 14.29 -7.36
N LEU A 549 7.79 15.53 -7.18
CA LEU A 549 6.56 15.87 -6.44
C LEU A 549 5.59 16.64 -7.35
N ASP A 550 4.39 16.13 -7.55
CA ASP A 550 3.31 16.83 -8.24
C ASP A 550 2.07 16.99 -7.37
N ILE A 551 1.59 18.23 -7.24
CA ILE A 551 0.33 18.56 -6.56
C ILE A 551 -0.52 19.45 -7.46
N TYR A 552 -1.63 18.94 -8.00
CA TYR A 552 -2.40 19.73 -8.97
C TYR A 552 -3.91 19.49 -8.95
N ILE A 553 -4.65 20.44 -9.52
CA ILE A 553 -6.09 20.33 -9.74
C ILE A 553 -6.34 20.36 -11.25
N ASP A 554 -6.85 19.26 -11.80
CA ASP A 554 -7.19 19.15 -13.22
C ASP A 554 -8.67 19.44 -13.49
N THR A 555 -8.92 20.48 -14.29
CA THR A 555 -10.26 20.74 -14.81
C THR A 555 -10.26 21.63 -16.06
N GLY A 556 -11.01 21.19 -17.07
CA GLY A 556 -11.38 21.98 -18.24
C GLY A 556 -12.54 22.94 -18.00
N PHE A 557 -13.17 22.90 -16.82
CA PHE A 557 -14.35 23.70 -16.45
C PHE A 557 -14.07 24.74 -15.38
N ALA A 558 -12.81 25.17 -15.23
CA ALA A 558 -12.38 26.12 -14.21
C ALA A 558 -13.30 27.34 -13.99
N SER A 559 -13.84 27.93 -15.06
CA SER A 559 -14.74 29.09 -14.98
C SER A 559 -16.09 28.84 -14.28
N LEU A 560 -16.49 27.57 -14.11
CA LEU A 560 -17.73 27.15 -13.47
C LEU A 560 -17.54 26.86 -11.98
N GLN A 561 -16.30 26.71 -11.52
CA GLN A 561 -15.98 26.33 -10.15
C GLN A 561 -15.55 27.53 -9.33
N LYS A 562 -15.88 27.48 -8.05
CA LYS A 562 -15.38 28.43 -7.07
C LYS A 562 -14.49 27.66 -6.12
N ASN A 563 -13.39 28.27 -5.69
CA ASN A 563 -12.54 27.75 -4.61
C ASN A 563 -11.82 26.43 -4.94
N LEU A 564 -11.09 26.41 -6.06
CA LEU A 564 -10.16 25.32 -6.41
C LEU A 564 -8.75 25.71 -5.98
N ASN A 565 -8.55 25.72 -4.67
CA ASN A 565 -7.32 26.17 -4.04
C ASN A 565 -6.46 24.97 -3.62
N ILE A 566 -5.14 25.21 -3.54
CA ILE A 566 -4.19 24.30 -2.89
C ILE A 566 -3.58 25.00 -1.67
N GLU A 567 -3.70 24.37 -0.50
CA GLU A 567 -3.02 24.77 0.73
C GLU A 567 -1.96 23.71 1.09
N PHE A 568 -0.70 24.12 1.21
CA PHE A 568 0.42 23.24 1.58
C PHE A 568 1.16 23.78 2.82
N ASP A 569 1.38 22.93 3.82
CA ASP A 569 2.12 23.21 5.06
C ASP A 569 2.94 21.99 5.51
N GLY A 570 4.24 21.96 5.23
CA GLY A 570 5.09 20.83 5.60
C GLY A 570 6.55 20.98 5.20
N ILE A 571 7.34 19.95 5.46
CA ILE A 571 8.73 19.85 5.01
C ILE A 571 8.77 18.97 3.76
N VAL A 572 9.41 19.46 2.69
CA VAL A 572 9.69 18.71 1.47
C VAL A 572 11.19 18.57 1.29
N SER A 573 11.67 17.36 1.04
CA SER A 573 13.08 17.12 0.70
C SER A 573 13.21 16.22 -0.51
N SER A 574 13.95 16.67 -1.52
CA SER A 574 14.32 15.92 -2.71
C SER A 574 15.76 16.25 -3.13
N ASN A 575 16.68 15.95 -2.22
CA ASN A 575 18.11 16.21 -2.41
C ASN A 575 18.76 15.10 -3.24
N GLY A 576 19.79 15.46 -4.02
CA GLY A 576 20.71 14.49 -4.63
C GLY A 576 21.69 13.92 -3.59
N SER A 577 22.30 12.77 -3.89
CA SER A 577 23.23 12.13 -2.96
C SER A 577 24.58 12.86 -2.92
N ASP A 578 25.10 13.06 -1.72
CA ASP A 578 26.50 13.40 -1.54
C ASP A 578 27.39 12.16 -1.74
N VAL A 579 28.54 12.34 -2.37
CA VAL A 579 29.57 11.33 -2.60
C VAL A 579 30.91 11.79 -2.04
N ASN A 580 31.84 10.85 -1.92
CA ASN A 580 33.23 11.13 -1.61
C ASN A 580 34.10 10.45 -2.66
N ASN A 581 34.58 11.23 -3.61
CA ASN A 581 35.33 10.80 -4.79
C ASN A 581 34.52 9.91 -5.72
N GLY A 582 33.50 10.49 -6.35
CA GLY A 582 32.61 9.73 -7.23
C GLY A 582 31.64 10.56 -8.05
N SER A 583 30.69 9.87 -8.69
CA SER A 583 29.67 10.54 -9.51
C SER A 583 28.51 10.99 -8.64
N THR A 584 28.23 12.28 -8.54
CA THR A 584 27.00 12.78 -7.91
C THR A 584 25.93 13.17 -8.95
N SER A 585 24.73 13.50 -8.48
CA SER A 585 23.56 13.82 -9.32
C SER A 585 22.78 15.02 -8.80
N ARG A 586 21.91 15.55 -9.65
CA ARG A 586 21.08 16.73 -9.38
C ARG A 586 19.97 16.42 -8.36
N ALA A 587 19.38 17.45 -7.78
CA ALA A 587 18.15 17.30 -6.99
C ALA A 587 16.92 16.94 -7.85
N GLY A 588 15.80 16.66 -7.19
CA GLY A 588 14.52 16.41 -7.83
C GLY A 588 13.75 17.67 -8.26
N TYR A 589 12.47 17.50 -8.51
CA TYR A 589 11.56 18.56 -8.96
C TYR A 589 10.26 18.58 -8.16
N ALA A 590 9.66 19.77 -8.04
CA ALA A 590 8.32 19.95 -7.49
C ALA A 590 7.44 20.84 -8.37
N TRP A 591 6.23 20.38 -8.65
CA TRP A 591 5.16 21.14 -9.29
C TRP A 591 3.95 21.27 -8.37
N ILE A 592 3.50 22.50 -8.10
CA ILE A 592 2.28 22.76 -7.35
C ILE A 592 1.41 23.72 -8.17
N SER A 593 0.27 23.25 -8.68
CA SER A 593 -0.56 24.00 -9.61
C SER A 593 -2.04 23.98 -9.24
N ALA A 594 -2.59 25.14 -8.88
CA ALA A 594 -4.03 25.29 -8.66
C ALA A 594 -4.70 26.15 -9.73
N ILE A 595 -6.00 25.94 -9.88
CA ILE A 595 -6.84 26.76 -10.74
C ILE A 595 -7.09 28.14 -10.13
N HIS A 596 -7.38 28.19 -8.83
CA HIS A 596 -7.56 29.43 -8.07
C HIS A 596 -6.31 29.68 -7.22
N ASP A 597 -6.41 29.78 -5.91
CA ASP A 597 -5.29 30.22 -5.08
C ASP A 597 -4.34 29.08 -4.70
N VAL A 598 -3.05 29.36 -4.65
CA VAL A 598 -2.03 28.47 -4.06
C VAL A 598 -1.40 29.16 -2.87
N ASN A 599 -1.39 28.49 -1.71
CA ASN A 599 -0.68 28.95 -0.52
C ASN A 599 0.27 27.85 -0.04
N VAL A 600 1.57 28.16 -0.04
CA VAL A 600 2.64 27.23 0.34
C VAL A 600 3.38 27.78 1.55
N THR A 601 3.52 26.94 2.59
CA THR A 601 4.26 27.22 3.81
C THR A 601 5.13 26.02 4.21
N GLY A 602 6.20 26.28 4.98
CA GLY A 602 7.10 25.25 5.48
C GLY A 602 8.52 25.35 4.94
N GLU A 603 9.16 24.20 4.71
CA GLU A 603 10.57 24.08 4.33
C GLU A 603 10.73 23.19 3.09
N PHE A 604 11.55 23.61 2.13
CA PHE A 604 11.81 22.89 0.88
C PHE A 604 13.32 22.75 0.69
N SER A 605 13.83 21.52 0.58
CA SER A 605 15.24 21.21 0.36
C SER A 605 15.41 20.41 -0.93
N PHE A 606 16.06 21.01 -1.92
CA PHE A 606 16.27 20.50 -3.27
C PHE A 606 17.74 20.74 -3.67
N ASN A 607 18.67 20.35 -2.81
CA ASN A 607 20.09 20.58 -3.01
C ASN A 607 20.68 19.55 -3.97
N GLY A 608 21.49 20.01 -4.91
CA GLY A 608 22.30 19.11 -5.73
C GLY A 608 23.30 18.36 -4.86
N GLY A 609 23.64 17.14 -5.26
CA GLY A 609 24.60 16.35 -4.50
C GLY A 609 26.02 16.91 -4.62
N SER A 610 26.81 16.72 -3.56
CA SER A 610 28.16 17.25 -3.41
C SER A 610 29.21 16.15 -3.53
N ASP A 611 30.37 16.48 -4.09
CA ASP A 611 31.59 15.69 -3.99
C ASP A 611 32.73 16.55 -3.42
N ASN A 612 33.09 16.31 -2.17
CA ASN A 612 34.11 17.11 -1.48
C ASN A 612 35.48 16.42 -1.42
N ALA A 613 35.70 15.32 -2.13
CA ALA A 613 37.00 14.65 -2.14
C ALA A 613 38.06 15.48 -2.86
N ILE A 614 39.27 15.48 -2.33
CA ILE A 614 40.44 16.11 -2.96
C ILE A 614 41.10 15.04 -3.83
N PRO A 615 41.25 15.25 -5.15
CA PRO A 615 41.93 14.29 -6.02
C PRO A 615 43.40 14.14 -5.63
N GLU A 616 43.96 12.93 -5.75
CA GLU A 616 45.40 12.73 -5.54
C GLU A 616 46.23 13.37 -6.68
N GLU A 617 47.49 13.72 -6.40
CA GLU A 617 48.37 14.39 -7.35
C GLU A 617 48.62 13.52 -8.59
N GLY A 618 48.11 13.95 -9.75
CA GLY A 618 48.23 13.23 -11.02
C GLY A 618 47.09 12.24 -11.31
N GLU A 619 46.05 12.20 -10.48
CA GLU A 619 44.78 11.55 -10.81
C GLU A 619 43.93 12.48 -11.70
N ASP A 620 43.51 11.93 -12.84
CA ASP A 620 42.58 12.51 -13.81
C ASP A 620 41.36 11.58 -13.86
N ASP A 621 40.71 11.41 -12.70
CA ASP A 621 39.58 10.49 -12.55
C ASP A 621 38.25 11.12 -12.99
N GLY A 622 38.20 12.45 -13.17
CA GLY A 622 37.03 13.18 -13.66
C GLY A 622 35.89 13.29 -12.63
N TYR A 623 36.18 13.03 -11.36
CA TYR A 623 35.25 13.20 -10.23
C TYR A 623 35.59 14.48 -9.45
N ASN A 624 34.89 14.82 -8.36
CA ASN A 624 35.00 16.09 -7.59
C ASN A 624 34.19 17.30 -8.11
N GLU A 625 33.08 17.03 -8.78
CA GLU A 625 32.11 18.04 -9.19
C GLU A 625 30.85 17.99 -8.32
N GLY A 626 30.34 19.15 -7.91
CA GLY A 626 28.98 19.25 -7.39
C GLY A 626 27.94 19.29 -8.52
N LYS A 627 26.70 18.87 -8.24
CA LYS A 627 25.61 18.88 -9.24
C LYS A 627 24.53 19.91 -8.96
N GLN A 628 23.64 20.07 -9.94
CA GLN A 628 22.66 21.14 -9.96
C GLN A 628 21.62 21.02 -8.84
N GLY A 629 21.27 22.15 -8.23
CA GLY A 629 20.07 22.29 -7.40
C GLY A 629 18.78 22.02 -8.18
N GLY A 630 17.70 21.76 -7.45
CA GLY A 630 16.44 21.28 -8.03
C GLY A 630 15.58 22.40 -8.60
N SER A 631 14.40 22.02 -9.05
CA SER A 631 13.44 22.96 -9.67
C SER A 631 12.10 22.92 -8.95
N ILE A 632 11.57 24.08 -8.61
CA ILE A 632 10.28 24.24 -7.91
C ILE A 632 9.41 25.19 -8.72
N SER A 633 8.23 24.72 -9.12
CA SER A 633 7.25 25.48 -9.90
C SER A 633 5.93 25.56 -9.16
N ILE A 634 5.51 26.77 -8.81
CA ILE A 634 4.26 27.05 -8.10
C ILE A 634 3.41 27.95 -9.00
N ALA A 635 2.21 27.49 -9.35
CA ALA A 635 1.36 28.12 -10.35
C ALA A 635 -0.08 28.28 -9.89
N SER A 636 -0.66 29.44 -10.20
CA SER A 636 -2.07 29.75 -10.01
C SER A 636 -2.67 30.29 -11.30
N THR A 637 -3.63 29.57 -11.89
CA THR A 637 -4.17 29.91 -13.22
C THR A 637 -5.05 31.16 -13.21
N PHE A 638 -5.90 31.34 -12.20
CA PHE A 638 -6.85 32.46 -12.10
C PHE A 638 -6.80 33.19 -10.76
N GLY A 639 -6.03 32.70 -9.79
CA GLY A 639 -5.96 33.23 -8.44
C GLY A 639 -4.63 33.93 -8.13
N VAL A 640 -4.24 33.84 -6.86
CA VAL A 640 -2.94 34.27 -6.37
C VAL A 640 -2.04 33.09 -5.99
N ALA A 641 -0.73 33.27 -6.08
CA ALA A 641 0.25 32.33 -5.55
C ALA A 641 1.04 32.97 -4.39
N ASN A 642 0.87 32.46 -3.18
CA ASN A 642 1.60 32.92 -2.00
C ASN A 642 2.54 31.82 -1.49
N VAL A 643 3.82 32.16 -1.40
CA VAL A 643 4.87 31.31 -0.86
C VAL A 643 5.42 31.99 0.39
N ASN A 644 5.30 31.33 1.53
CA ASN A 644 5.88 31.76 2.79
C ASN A 644 6.65 30.58 3.39
N ALA A 645 7.79 30.29 2.79
CA ALA A 645 8.58 29.09 3.05
C ALA A 645 10.07 29.41 3.07
N SER A 646 10.83 28.55 3.73
CA SER A 646 12.29 28.47 3.56
C SER A 646 12.58 27.48 2.45
N VAL A 647 13.28 27.93 1.41
CA VAL A 647 13.59 27.11 0.23
C VAL A 647 15.08 27.13 0.01
N THR A 648 15.68 25.95 -0.09
CA THR A 648 17.06 25.76 -0.51
C THR A 648 17.06 24.85 -1.73
N ALA A 649 17.47 25.37 -2.87
CA ALA A 649 17.74 24.63 -4.10
C ALA A 649 19.13 25.01 -4.58
N ALA A 650 20.13 24.88 -3.70
CA ALA A 650 21.50 25.25 -3.99
C ALA A 650 22.18 24.16 -4.83
N GLY A 651 23.20 24.56 -5.59
CA GLY A 651 24.11 23.61 -6.21
C GLY A 651 24.95 22.87 -5.17
N GLY A 652 25.23 21.61 -5.41
CA GLY A 652 26.13 20.82 -4.58
C GLY A 652 27.57 21.33 -4.65
N ASN A 653 28.35 21.09 -3.61
CA ASN A 653 29.75 21.50 -3.59
C ASN A 653 30.64 20.50 -4.36
N GLY A 654 31.69 21.00 -5.00
CA GLY A 654 32.76 20.20 -5.62
C GLY A 654 34.13 20.64 -5.10
N GLN A 655 35.21 19.94 -5.47
CA GLN A 655 36.56 20.52 -5.38
C GLN A 655 36.98 21.19 -6.68
N ILE A 656 36.65 20.61 -7.83
CA ILE A 656 37.00 21.14 -9.16
C ILE A 656 35.92 22.08 -9.68
N GLU A 657 34.66 21.60 -9.72
CA GLU A 657 33.52 22.38 -10.20
C GLU A 657 32.37 22.35 -9.19
N GLY A 658 31.84 23.51 -8.82
CA GLY A 658 30.63 23.60 -8.02
C GLY A 658 29.37 23.45 -8.87
N GLY A 659 28.34 22.82 -8.31
CA GLY A 659 27.06 22.66 -8.99
C GLY A 659 26.33 23.98 -9.20
N ASN A 660 25.58 24.10 -10.29
CA ASN A 660 24.75 25.30 -10.50
C ASN A 660 23.56 25.33 -9.53
N GLY A 661 23.19 26.52 -9.09
CA GLY A 661 21.96 26.75 -8.33
C GLY A 661 20.71 26.35 -9.12
N GLY A 662 19.67 25.99 -8.38
CA GLY A 662 18.40 25.55 -8.90
C GLY A 662 17.50 26.68 -9.37
N TYR A 663 16.23 26.35 -9.57
CA TYR A 663 15.23 27.26 -10.14
C TYR A 663 13.96 27.27 -9.30
N ILE A 664 13.44 28.46 -9.01
CA ILE A 664 12.15 28.63 -8.35
C ILE A 664 11.29 29.56 -9.22
N ALA A 665 10.11 29.07 -9.63
CA ALA A 665 9.11 29.87 -10.31
C ALA A 665 7.81 29.95 -9.52
N VAL A 666 7.30 31.17 -9.42
CA VAL A 666 6.00 31.49 -8.87
C VAL A 666 5.23 32.28 -9.91
N THR A 667 4.18 31.66 -10.46
CA THR A 667 3.34 32.25 -11.50
C THR A 667 1.89 32.36 -11.03
N SER A 668 1.24 33.46 -11.36
CA SER A 668 -0.15 33.70 -10.94
C SER A 668 -0.90 34.60 -11.92
N ALA A 669 -2.23 34.58 -11.94
CA ALA A 669 -3.00 35.56 -12.71
C ALA A 669 -3.17 36.89 -11.97
N LEU A 670 -3.57 36.87 -10.70
CA LEU A 670 -4.03 38.08 -10.00
C LEU A 670 -2.93 38.82 -9.24
N GLY A 671 -1.87 38.11 -8.84
CA GLY A 671 -0.81 38.59 -7.98
C GLY A 671 -0.27 37.48 -7.09
N GLY A 672 0.72 37.79 -6.28
CA GLY A 672 1.33 36.79 -5.41
C GLY A 672 2.38 37.40 -4.50
N SER A 673 2.83 36.63 -3.53
CA SER A 673 3.94 37.05 -2.67
C SER A 673 4.87 35.90 -2.35
N VAL A 674 6.16 36.14 -2.45
CA VAL A 674 7.22 35.23 -1.99
C VAL A 674 7.86 35.83 -0.75
N LYS A 675 7.85 35.09 0.36
CA LYS A 675 8.39 35.45 1.68
C LYS A 675 9.16 34.26 2.26
N GLY A 676 10.00 34.55 3.25
CA GLY A 676 10.88 33.57 3.87
C GLY A 676 12.32 33.76 3.40
N ASN A 677 13.08 32.66 3.36
CA ASN A 677 14.48 32.65 2.93
C ASN A 677 14.59 31.73 1.71
N ILE A 678 15.14 32.26 0.62
CA ILE A 678 15.33 31.52 -0.63
C ILE A 678 16.82 31.43 -0.90
N ASP A 679 17.35 30.22 -1.01
CA ASP A 679 18.74 29.98 -1.38
C ASP A 679 18.76 29.16 -2.67
N VAL A 680 19.20 29.80 -3.75
CA VAL A 680 19.50 29.15 -5.02
C VAL A 680 20.95 29.42 -5.41
N GLY A 681 21.84 29.51 -4.43
CA GLY A 681 23.26 29.75 -4.66
C GLY A 681 23.93 28.64 -5.47
N GLY A 682 25.00 29.01 -6.17
CA GLY A 682 25.89 28.04 -6.78
C GLY A 682 26.72 27.33 -5.71
N GLY A 683 26.98 26.05 -5.93
CA GLY A 683 27.86 25.25 -5.08
C GLY A 683 29.30 25.73 -5.17
N ASN A 684 30.04 25.56 -4.08
CA ASN A 684 31.44 25.98 -4.00
C ASN A 684 32.37 24.94 -4.64
N ALA A 685 33.45 25.43 -5.22
CA ALA A 685 34.67 24.71 -5.55
C ALA A 685 35.83 25.16 -4.63
N SER A 686 36.98 24.48 -4.71
CA SER A 686 38.20 24.87 -3.97
C SER A 686 38.63 26.28 -4.37
N THR A 687 39.06 27.12 -3.42
CA THR A 687 39.61 28.45 -3.72
C THR A 687 41.09 28.44 -4.11
N ALA A 688 41.69 27.25 -4.18
CA ALA A 688 43.07 27.02 -4.61
C ALA A 688 43.08 26.11 -5.84
N LEU A 689 44.12 26.24 -6.66
CA LEU A 689 44.36 25.34 -7.80
C LEU A 689 44.42 23.89 -7.31
N ILE A 690 43.83 23.00 -8.09
CA ILE A 690 43.87 21.55 -7.88
C ILE A 690 44.58 20.95 -9.09
N ASN A 691 45.63 20.16 -8.86
CA ASN A 691 46.46 19.58 -9.93
C ASN A 691 46.95 20.63 -10.98
N ASP A 692 47.29 21.83 -10.51
CA ASP A 692 47.69 23.00 -11.32
C ASP A 692 46.58 23.54 -12.27
N GLU A 693 45.34 23.12 -12.10
CA GLU A 693 44.17 23.58 -12.86
C GLU A 693 43.30 24.57 -12.06
N ASP A 694 42.64 25.47 -12.79
CA ASP A 694 41.65 26.39 -12.23
C ASP A 694 40.38 25.63 -11.83
N THR A 695 39.77 26.05 -10.72
CA THR A 695 38.54 25.50 -10.18
C THR A 695 37.41 26.49 -10.34
N LEU A 696 36.24 26.00 -10.71
CA LEU A 696 35.09 26.82 -11.09
C LEU A 696 33.97 26.71 -10.04
N GLY A 697 33.65 27.81 -9.39
CA GLY A 697 32.43 27.88 -8.58
C GLY A 697 31.17 27.76 -9.45
N GLY A 698 30.15 27.08 -8.95
CA GLY A 698 28.88 26.93 -9.67
C GLY A 698 28.16 28.26 -9.87
N ALA A 699 27.43 28.41 -10.97
CA ALA A 699 26.61 29.60 -11.18
C ALA A 699 25.44 29.64 -10.20
N GLY A 700 25.06 30.84 -9.75
CA GLY A 700 23.82 31.04 -9.02
C GLY A 700 22.59 30.71 -9.87
N GLY A 701 21.55 30.25 -9.21
CA GLY A 701 20.29 29.83 -9.79
C GLY A 701 19.35 30.99 -10.11
N SER A 702 18.04 30.73 -10.15
CA SER A 702 17.09 31.79 -10.51
C SER A 702 15.79 31.75 -9.73
N LEU A 703 15.30 32.94 -9.38
CA LEU A 703 14.01 33.17 -8.75
C LEU A 703 13.14 33.99 -9.69
N TYR A 704 12.04 33.40 -10.16
CA TYR A 704 11.07 34.03 -11.05
C TYR A 704 9.74 34.20 -10.35
N VAL A 705 9.26 35.44 -10.27
CA VAL A 705 7.96 35.75 -9.67
C VAL A 705 7.18 36.65 -10.61
N VAL A 706 6.12 36.10 -11.23
CA VAL A 706 5.36 36.79 -12.28
C VAL A 706 3.87 36.70 -11.98
N SER A 707 3.15 37.78 -12.30
CA SER A 707 1.69 37.78 -12.30
C SER A 707 1.08 38.46 -13.52
N GLY A 708 -0.03 37.93 -14.03
CA GLY A 708 -0.75 38.52 -15.16
C GLY A 708 -1.23 39.97 -14.93
N ASN A 709 -1.43 40.35 -13.67
CA ASN A 709 -1.84 41.69 -13.26
C ASN A 709 -0.69 42.62 -12.84
N ALA A 710 0.57 42.19 -12.96
CA ALA A 710 1.75 42.93 -12.50
C ALA A 710 1.66 43.38 -11.02
N LYS A 711 1.19 42.47 -10.15
CA LYS A 711 0.96 42.67 -8.71
C LYS A 711 1.76 41.71 -7.83
N ALA A 712 2.70 40.95 -8.40
CA ALA A 712 3.54 40.08 -7.61
C ALA A 712 4.51 40.88 -6.74
N LYS A 713 4.97 40.26 -5.64
CA LYS A 713 5.89 40.87 -4.67
C LYS A 713 6.91 39.86 -4.20
N ILE A 714 8.16 40.31 -4.10
CA ILE A 714 9.21 39.58 -3.40
C ILE A 714 9.47 40.32 -2.09
N GLY A 715 9.18 39.64 -0.98
CA GLY A 715 9.54 40.06 0.38
C GLY A 715 10.42 39.03 1.09
N ALA A 716 10.91 38.02 0.37
CA ALA A 716 11.86 37.04 0.86
C ALA A 716 13.27 37.64 0.90
N ALA A 717 14.08 37.18 1.86
CA ALA A 717 15.53 37.24 1.70
C ALA A 717 15.93 36.18 0.68
N TYR A 718 16.84 36.50 -0.22
CA TYR A 718 17.30 35.56 -1.23
C TYR A 718 18.83 35.57 -1.35
N ASP A 719 19.40 34.40 -1.64
CA ASP A 719 20.78 34.20 -2.05
C ASP A 719 20.80 33.60 -3.47
N ILE A 720 21.51 34.29 -4.36
CA ILE A 720 21.70 33.92 -5.77
C ILE A 720 23.19 34.03 -6.14
N ALA A 721 24.09 34.06 -5.16
CA ALA A 721 25.51 34.17 -5.41
C ALA A 721 26.01 32.96 -6.21
N GLY A 722 27.00 33.19 -7.07
CA GLY A 722 27.80 32.09 -7.58
C GLY A 722 28.69 31.54 -6.47
N GLY A 723 29.01 30.26 -6.57
CA GLY A 723 29.91 29.61 -5.63
C GLY A 723 31.35 30.12 -5.75
N THR A 724 32.15 29.81 -4.75
CA THR A 724 33.57 30.15 -4.74
C THR A 724 34.40 29.21 -5.62
N GLY A 725 35.53 29.67 -6.14
CA GLY A 725 36.51 28.91 -6.92
C GLY A 725 37.78 29.76 -7.13
N THR A 726 38.80 29.25 -7.83
CA THR A 726 39.83 30.16 -8.37
C THR A 726 39.21 31.12 -9.38
N ASP A 727 38.25 30.60 -10.15
CA ASP A 727 37.23 31.37 -10.85
C ASP A 727 35.88 31.21 -10.13
N ALA A 728 35.36 32.32 -9.61
CA ALA A 728 34.05 32.34 -8.97
C ALA A 728 32.93 32.16 -10.00
N GLY A 729 31.87 31.46 -9.59
CA GLY A 729 30.67 31.33 -10.40
C GLY A 729 29.96 32.67 -10.63
N PHE A 730 29.22 32.77 -11.72
CA PHE A 730 28.40 33.94 -11.97
C PHE A 730 27.22 34.00 -11.00
N SER A 731 26.84 35.20 -10.55
CA SER A 731 25.57 35.37 -9.85
C SER A 731 24.39 35.00 -10.74
N GLY A 732 23.38 34.40 -10.12
CA GLY A 732 22.10 34.05 -10.72
C GLY A 732 21.21 35.23 -11.06
N GLY A 733 19.90 35.04 -11.12
CA GLY A 733 18.95 36.10 -11.50
C GLY A 733 17.68 36.13 -10.64
N VAL A 734 17.27 37.32 -10.22
CA VAL A 734 15.96 37.56 -9.60
C VAL A 734 15.07 38.37 -10.54
N PHE A 735 13.98 37.75 -10.97
CA PHE A 735 13.00 38.32 -11.87
C PHE A 735 11.70 38.58 -11.13
N LEU A 736 11.26 39.83 -11.15
CA LEU A 736 9.94 40.22 -10.70
C LEU A 736 9.18 40.82 -11.88
N GLU A 737 8.12 40.14 -12.30
CA GLU A 737 7.38 40.50 -13.51
C GLU A 737 8.31 40.53 -14.73
N SER A 738 8.40 41.67 -15.42
CA SER A 738 9.33 41.90 -16.52
C SER A 738 10.69 42.45 -16.08
N ASP A 739 10.85 42.77 -14.80
CA ASP A 739 11.99 43.53 -14.28
C ASP A 739 13.05 42.58 -13.71
N CYS A 740 14.31 42.84 -14.09
CA CYS A 740 15.47 42.26 -13.42
C CYS A 740 15.75 43.05 -12.14
N LEU A 741 15.55 42.44 -10.97
CA LEU A 741 15.85 43.09 -9.70
C LEU A 741 17.31 42.95 -9.32
N GLU A 742 17.90 41.78 -9.56
CA GLU A 742 19.28 41.48 -9.17
C GLU A 742 19.90 40.40 -10.06
N GLY A 743 21.22 40.46 -10.23
CA GLY A 743 22.00 39.45 -10.94
C GLY A 743 21.94 39.53 -12.47
N ILE A 744 22.17 38.39 -13.15
CA ILE A 744 22.24 38.31 -14.62
C ILE A 744 20.90 37.84 -15.18
N CYS A 745 20.09 38.82 -15.57
CA CYS A 745 18.82 38.57 -16.24
C CYS A 745 18.97 38.57 -17.77
N GLY A 746 19.70 37.59 -18.31
CA GLY A 746 19.88 37.43 -19.76
C GLY A 746 18.60 36.90 -20.42
N THR A 747 18.24 37.45 -21.58
CA THR A 747 17.04 37.12 -22.36
C THR A 747 17.00 35.66 -22.84
N ASN A 748 16.54 34.73 -22.00
CA ASN A 748 15.97 33.48 -22.48
C ASN A 748 14.49 33.72 -22.76
N THR A 749 14.15 33.75 -24.04
CA THR A 749 12.78 33.58 -24.52
C THR A 749 12.20 32.30 -23.93
N ILE A 750 11.38 32.43 -22.89
CA ILE A 750 10.53 31.36 -22.41
C ILE A 750 9.47 31.13 -23.50
N ALA A 751 9.52 29.98 -24.16
CA ALA A 751 8.33 29.43 -24.79
C ALA A 751 7.37 29.09 -23.63
N MET A 752 6.35 29.92 -23.44
CA MET A 752 5.20 29.55 -22.61
C MET A 752 4.61 28.25 -23.20
N PRO A 753 4.30 27.24 -22.37
CA PRO A 753 3.25 26.29 -22.72
C PRO A 753 1.92 27.02 -22.89
#